data_AF-A0A8N5F5T6-F1
#
_entry.id   AF-A0A8N5F5T6-F1
#
_cell.length_a   1.000
_cell.length_b   1.000
_cell.length_c   1.000
_cell.angle_alpha   90.00
_cell.angle_beta   90.00
_cell.angle_gamma   90.00
#
_symmetry.space_group_name_H-M   'P 1'
#
loop_
_entity.id
_entity.type
_entity.pdbx_description
1 polymer ?
#
loop_
_entity_poly.entity_id
_entity_poly.type
_entity_poly.pdbx_seq_one_letter_code
_entity_poly.pdbx_strand_id
1 'polypeptide(L)'
;MDLKRKIQVLEESLEDHKKMKHQALTEFEAYKDRVEDMQLCAEAQHVQRVVTMSREVEEIRKKFEERLRSFIQLQVQYEKDKRTALEELKAAHRLEIQELLKTHQSQNATLSKGQEKMEELHRLELEDLNNKVEELRLEKKKLIEDYEGKLSKAQSFYEHELDSLKRSQLFTAESLHACKEKEAELRKEFQNQESMLRKNLGKLKTELQMVQDEAASLREKCQKLQVALGTAENNVQVLQKQLDDVKEEEMSLLSKHKEVESELAAARERLQQQATDLVLKASHIGMLQATQMTQEVTIRDLESEKSRLKEKLSQLEEERNLLQSKTQSLDERQRQQILALEKKVNEARETQREYYEKELVKLQARLEGEAAQLKEAHSKTLEELAWKHHTAIEAAHSNANKDKKKLQMELEQQFEKEKLHLEDDKNQLRQQLENVKEELTTKLTSANQEVCRLQDLVRKSEQGLGTAEGHISSLQEAQEILQKELELTRARLRETTDSLYSVEGELDQERQQHEAMIAAMREEEKFKVDRMARDLEIKWTENLRQECNKLREELRLQHEEDKKAAMTQLLQLKEREKNAARDGWQKKVEDLLDQISLLKQNLEMQLSQSQSSLQQLQAQFSQERQRLTQEIQELEEEHQQRHKSLQEAHILAFQNMEETKEQEQKELEERLQQKHSEELHALKETHKQAMEGFKLEMEQELQTLRFELEDEGKAMLASLRSELNHQHAAAIDQLRHSHQQELVAAKMELERSIELGRRQEKEFLCRISDLQDELRHRDRHIAELDKEILHLHENISALTKELEFKGKEILRIHSESNQQIRMHEQDLSKKHEKELDVLTADHIREKQSMLADFNKTQELLKEINSALQISLEEMEEKYKNRESRPEDLQLISELKDLIAERDQLIKKLIEDKKFYQLELVNRETNYNKMFNASPNVGVINPLVKQKKKNDKSTNRFVSVPNLSALESSGVVGNGHPNRLDPIPNSPIHDIEFSSSKPLPQPMPPKEPKTFLSPPQTDASPVASPDPQRQEWFARYFTF
;
A
#
# COMPACT_ATOMS: atom_id res chain seq x y z
N MET A 1 -66.89 -203.95 -67.73
CA MET A 1 -67.86 -203.02 -67.13
C MET A 1 -67.26 -202.15 -66.02
N ASP A 2 -66.34 -202.57 -65.13
CA ASP A 2 -65.99 -201.68 -63.97
C ASP A 2 -64.60 -201.02 -63.93
N LEU A 3 -63.68 -201.35 -64.85
CA LEU A 3 -62.33 -200.76 -64.85
C LEU A 3 -62.16 -199.53 -65.76
N LYS A 4 -62.86 -199.45 -66.91
CA LYS A 4 -62.70 -198.31 -67.85
C LYS A 4 -63.35 -197.01 -67.37
N ARG A 5 -64.45 -197.07 -66.60
CA ARG A 5 -65.04 -195.87 -65.97
C ARG A 5 -64.21 -195.35 -64.80
N LYS A 6 -63.38 -196.19 -64.17
CA LYS A 6 -62.55 -195.82 -63.01
C LYS A 6 -61.20 -195.20 -63.41
N ILE A 7 -60.70 -195.51 -64.61
CA ILE A 7 -59.46 -194.94 -65.15
C ILE A 7 -59.66 -193.50 -65.64
N GLN A 8 -60.74 -193.19 -66.35
CA GLN A 8 -60.87 -191.86 -66.95
C GLN A 8 -61.24 -190.75 -65.94
N VAL A 9 -61.97 -191.07 -64.87
CA VAL A 9 -62.23 -190.14 -63.76
C VAL A 9 -60.94 -189.78 -63.01
N LEU A 10 -59.95 -190.70 -62.97
CA LEU A 10 -58.61 -190.41 -62.43
C LEU A 10 -57.77 -189.57 -63.40
N GLU A 11 -57.96 -189.72 -64.71
CA GLU A 11 -57.32 -188.86 -65.73
C GLU A 11 -57.86 -187.42 -65.68
N GLU A 12 -59.18 -187.23 -65.54
CA GLU A 12 -59.78 -185.89 -65.33
C GLU A 12 -59.31 -185.25 -64.01
N SER A 13 -59.27 -186.02 -62.92
CA SER A 13 -58.78 -185.52 -61.62
C SER A 13 -57.30 -185.09 -61.65
N LEU A 14 -56.46 -185.77 -62.43
CA LEU A 14 -55.03 -185.45 -62.52
C LEU A 14 -54.77 -184.26 -63.46
N GLU A 15 -55.59 -184.11 -64.50
CA GLU A 15 -55.58 -182.94 -65.38
C GLU A 15 -56.05 -181.68 -64.64
N ASP A 16 -57.09 -181.79 -63.81
CA ASP A 16 -57.57 -180.70 -62.96
C ASP A 16 -56.54 -180.31 -61.89
N HIS A 17 -55.84 -181.28 -61.29
CA HIS A 17 -54.76 -181.00 -60.35
C HIS A 17 -53.55 -180.33 -61.02
N LYS A 18 -53.21 -180.71 -62.26
CA LYS A 18 -52.15 -180.02 -63.03
C LYS A 18 -52.54 -178.58 -63.36
N LYS A 19 -53.80 -178.34 -63.74
CA LYS A 19 -54.33 -176.98 -63.96
C LYS A 19 -54.27 -176.13 -62.69
N MET A 20 -54.74 -176.65 -61.57
CA MET A 20 -54.69 -175.99 -60.26
C MET A 20 -53.25 -175.66 -59.83
N LYS A 21 -52.30 -176.58 -60.01
CA LYS A 21 -50.88 -176.33 -59.70
C LYS A 21 -50.28 -175.25 -60.59
N HIS A 22 -50.60 -175.25 -61.89
CA HIS A 22 -50.09 -174.23 -62.81
C HIS A 22 -50.68 -172.85 -62.46
N GLN A 23 -51.99 -172.76 -62.22
CA GLN A 23 -52.65 -171.54 -61.75
C GLN A 23 -52.03 -170.98 -60.46
N ALA A 24 -51.80 -171.82 -59.45
CA ALA A 24 -51.21 -171.38 -58.19
C ALA A 24 -49.77 -170.84 -58.35
N LEU A 25 -48.96 -171.44 -59.24
CA LEU A 25 -47.61 -170.95 -59.53
C LEU A 25 -47.65 -169.62 -60.29
N THR A 26 -48.54 -169.47 -61.26
CA THR A 26 -48.68 -168.20 -62.02
C THR A 26 -49.17 -167.07 -61.11
N GLU A 27 -50.08 -167.37 -60.19
CA GLU A 27 -50.56 -166.40 -59.19
C GLU A 27 -49.47 -165.98 -58.19
N PHE A 28 -48.59 -166.90 -57.80
CA PHE A 28 -47.46 -166.61 -56.91
C PHE A 28 -46.39 -165.75 -57.61
N GLU A 29 -46.02 -166.05 -58.86
CA GLU A 29 -45.11 -165.21 -59.65
C GLU A 29 -45.69 -163.80 -59.85
N ALA A 30 -46.97 -163.69 -60.21
CA ALA A 30 -47.66 -162.41 -60.33
C ALA A 30 -47.75 -161.65 -58.99
N TYR A 31 -47.81 -162.33 -57.85
CA TYR A 31 -47.72 -161.69 -56.53
C TYR A 31 -46.31 -161.19 -56.23
N LYS A 32 -45.28 -161.99 -56.54
CA LYS A 32 -43.88 -161.62 -56.34
C LYS A 32 -43.50 -160.38 -57.14
N ASP A 33 -43.84 -160.32 -58.43
CA ASP A 33 -43.56 -159.17 -59.29
C ASP A 33 -44.24 -157.89 -58.78
N ARG A 34 -45.49 -158.00 -58.28
CA ARG A 34 -46.21 -156.87 -57.67
C ARG A 34 -45.54 -156.34 -56.40
N VAL A 35 -44.93 -157.21 -55.60
CA VAL A 35 -44.21 -156.80 -54.38
C VAL A 35 -42.90 -156.11 -54.74
N GLU A 36 -42.15 -156.63 -55.71
CA GLU A 36 -40.89 -156.03 -56.18
C GLU A 36 -41.14 -154.63 -56.80
N ASP A 37 -42.17 -154.46 -57.64
CA ASP A 37 -42.56 -153.16 -58.21
C ASP A 37 -43.02 -152.15 -57.15
N MET A 38 -43.78 -152.61 -56.15
CA MET A 38 -44.20 -151.76 -55.02
C MET A 38 -42.99 -151.30 -54.20
N GLN A 39 -41.99 -152.16 -54.01
CA GLN A 39 -40.78 -151.86 -53.26
C GLN A 39 -39.89 -150.86 -54.03
N LEU A 40 -39.72 -151.04 -55.34
CA LEU A 40 -39.01 -150.08 -56.21
C LEU A 40 -39.70 -148.71 -56.25
N CYS A 41 -41.04 -148.67 -56.30
CA CYS A 41 -41.79 -147.41 -56.23
C CYS A 41 -41.61 -146.70 -54.88
N ALA A 42 -41.59 -147.43 -53.77
CA ALA A 42 -41.38 -146.87 -52.44
C ALA A 42 -39.96 -146.31 -52.28
N GLU A 43 -38.95 -147.00 -52.79
CA GLU A 43 -37.55 -146.53 -52.78
C GLU A 43 -37.36 -145.29 -53.66
N ALA A 44 -37.92 -145.27 -54.87
CA ALA A 44 -37.89 -144.10 -55.75
C ALA A 44 -38.55 -142.87 -55.10
N GLN A 45 -39.70 -143.06 -54.43
CA GLN A 45 -40.37 -141.99 -53.68
C GLN A 45 -39.56 -141.48 -52.48
N HIS A 46 -38.78 -142.35 -51.82
CA HIS A 46 -37.89 -141.92 -50.73
C HIS A 46 -36.72 -141.10 -51.26
N VAL A 47 -36.04 -141.56 -52.32
CA VAL A 47 -34.92 -140.84 -52.95
C VAL A 47 -35.38 -139.48 -53.48
N GLN A 48 -36.54 -139.42 -54.15
CA GLN A 48 -37.10 -138.16 -54.64
C GLN A 48 -37.30 -137.16 -53.49
N ARG A 49 -37.86 -137.61 -52.36
CA ARG A 49 -38.09 -136.77 -51.17
C ARG A 49 -36.78 -136.22 -50.59
N VAL A 50 -35.75 -137.05 -50.47
CA VAL A 50 -34.42 -136.65 -49.96
C VAL A 50 -33.77 -135.59 -50.86
N VAL A 51 -33.89 -135.74 -52.19
CA VAL A 51 -33.35 -134.76 -53.15
C VAL A 51 -34.07 -133.42 -53.06
N THR A 52 -35.40 -133.42 -52.96
CA THR A 52 -36.17 -132.17 -52.77
C THR A 52 -35.80 -131.47 -51.46
N MET A 53 -35.70 -132.20 -50.35
CA MET A 53 -35.29 -131.61 -49.07
C MET A 53 -33.87 -131.04 -49.12
N SER A 54 -32.93 -131.75 -49.77
CA SER A 54 -31.55 -131.27 -49.91
C SER A 54 -31.48 -129.97 -50.72
N ARG A 55 -32.32 -129.82 -51.75
CA ARG A 55 -32.42 -128.60 -52.55
C ARG A 55 -33.01 -127.43 -51.76
N GLU A 56 -34.05 -127.68 -50.96
CA GLU A 56 -34.65 -126.66 -50.10
C GLU A 56 -33.67 -126.14 -49.04
N VAL A 57 -32.87 -127.02 -48.44
CA VAL A 57 -31.83 -126.65 -47.45
C VAL A 57 -30.75 -125.77 -48.09
N GLU A 58 -30.30 -126.11 -49.31
CA GLU A 58 -29.30 -125.31 -50.02
C GLU A 58 -29.82 -123.92 -50.41
N GLU A 59 -31.10 -123.81 -50.80
CA GLU A 59 -31.75 -122.52 -51.06
C GLU A 59 -31.86 -121.65 -49.79
N ILE A 60 -32.17 -122.25 -48.63
CA ILE A 60 -32.22 -121.54 -47.35
C ILE A 60 -30.82 -121.04 -46.97
N ARG A 61 -29.79 -121.88 -47.13
CA ARG A 61 -28.39 -121.50 -46.87
C ARG A 61 -27.97 -120.33 -47.76
N LYS A 62 -28.27 -120.39 -49.06
CA LYS A 62 -27.95 -119.29 -49.99
C LYS A 62 -28.63 -117.98 -49.60
N LYS A 63 -29.92 -118.01 -49.22
CA LYS A 63 -30.65 -116.83 -48.74
C LYS A 63 -30.04 -116.25 -47.45
N PHE A 64 -29.54 -117.11 -46.55
CA PHE A 64 -28.87 -116.66 -45.34
C PHE A 64 -27.52 -115.99 -45.64
N GLU A 65 -26.72 -116.58 -46.53
CA GLU A 65 -25.44 -116.00 -46.97
C GLU A 65 -25.62 -114.65 -47.68
N GLU A 66 -26.67 -114.50 -48.50
CA GLU A 66 -27.03 -113.22 -49.12
C GLU A 66 -27.43 -112.16 -48.09
N ARG A 67 -28.25 -112.52 -47.09
CA ARG A 67 -28.59 -111.62 -45.99
C ARG A 67 -27.36 -111.23 -45.18
N LEU A 68 -26.45 -112.16 -44.91
CA LEU A 68 -25.22 -111.88 -44.18
C LEU A 68 -24.32 -110.90 -44.96
N ARG A 69 -24.18 -111.08 -46.27
CA ARG A 69 -23.47 -110.11 -47.13
C ARG A 69 -24.12 -108.73 -47.11
N SER A 70 -25.45 -108.66 -47.20
CA SER A 70 -26.17 -107.39 -47.14
C SER A 70 -25.97 -106.67 -45.80
N PHE A 71 -25.93 -107.41 -44.69
CA PHE A 71 -25.70 -106.86 -43.35
C PHE A 71 -24.26 -106.33 -43.20
N ILE A 72 -23.26 -107.06 -43.68
CA ILE A 72 -21.86 -106.61 -43.67
C ILE A 72 -21.70 -105.34 -44.52
N GLN A 73 -22.37 -105.27 -45.67
CA GLN A 73 -22.32 -104.09 -46.53
C GLN A 73 -22.98 -102.87 -45.87
N LEU A 74 -24.10 -103.07 -45.16
CA LEU A 74 -24.76 -102.03 -44.39
C LEU A 74 -23.90 -101.56 -43.20
N GLN A 75 -23.23 -102.48 -42.50
CA GLN A 75 -22.31 -102.15 -41.42
C GLN A 75 -21.14 -101.26 -41.91
N VAL A 76 -20.53 -101.62 -43.04
CA VAL A 76 -19.47 -100.82 -43.67
C VAL A 76 -19.97 -99.43 -44.06
N GLN A 77 -21.20 -99.33 -44.57
CA GLN A 77 -21.80 -98.05 -44.92
C GLN A 77 -22.03 -97.17 -43.66
N TYR A 78 -22.58 -97.72 -42.59
CA TYR A 78 -22.74 -97.00 -41.32
C TYR A 78 -21.41 -96.54 -40.72
N GLU A 79 -20.35 -97.36 -40.78
CA GLU A 79 -19.02 -96.95 -40.32
C GLU A 79 -18.44 -95.82 -41.17
N LYS A 80 -18.68 -95.83 -42.48
CA LYS A 80 -18.28 -94.76 -43.38
C LYS A 80 -19.02 -93.47 -43.03
N ASP A 81 -20.34 -93.51 -42.91
CA ASP A 81 -21.16 -92.32 -42.62
C ASP A 81 -20.83 -91.72 -41.25
N LYS A 82 -20.56 -92.56 -40.24
CA LYS A 82 -20.08 -92.12 -38.93
C LYS A 82 -18.73 -91.38 -39.02
N ARG A 83 -17.79 -91.85 -39.86
CA ARG A 83 -16.49 -91.16 -40.05
C ARG A 83 -16.68 -89.81 -40.73
N THR A 84 -17.52 -89.74 -41.77
CA THR A 84 -17.81 -88.50 -42.49
C THR A 84 -18.42 -87.44 -41.56
N ALA A 85 -19.44 -87.82 -40.78
CA ALA A 85 -20.08 -86.90 -39.83
C ALA A 85 -19.10 -86.39 -38.74
N LEU A 86 -18.17 -87.23 -38.29
CA LEU A 86 -17.13 -86.82 -37.33
C LEU A 86 -16.10 -85.86 -37.96
N GLU A 87 -15.76 -86.03 -39.24
CA GLU A 87 -14.86 -85.13 -39.95
C GLU A 87 -15.53 -83.77 -40.23
N GLU A 88 -16.80 -83.76 -40.61
CA GLU A 88 -17.60 -82.55 -40.79
C GLU A 88 -17.72 -81.76 -39.48
N LEU A 89 -18.00 -82.44 -38.36
CA LEU A 89 -18.06 -81.79 -37.04
C LEU A 89 -16.70 -81.21 -36.62
N LYS A 90 -15.61 -81.93 -36.86
CA LYS A 90 -14.25 -81.43 -36.63
C LYS A 90 -13.91 -80.24 -37.52
N ALA A 91 -14.41 -80.20 -38.76
CA ALA A 91 -14.22 -79.07 -39.67
C ALA A 91 -14.99 -77.83 -39.21
N ALA A 92 -16.26 -77.99 -38.81
CA ALA A 92 -17.07 -76.90 -38.27
C ALA A 92 -16.43 -76.29 -37.01
N HIS A 93 -15.97 -77.12 -36.08
CA HIS A 93 -15.32 -76.65 -34.86
C HIS A 93 -14.01 -75.90 -35.15
N ARG A 94 -13.24 -76.32 -36.17
CA ARG A 94 -12.03 -75.58 -36.59
C ARG A 94 -12.36 -74.19 -37.14
N LEU A 95 -13.45 -74.06 -37.90
CA LEU A 95 -13.91 -72.77 -38.42
C LEU A 95 -14.37 -71.86 -37.28
N GLU A 96 -15.12 -72.39 -36.32
CA GLU A 96 -15.59 -71.64 -35.15
C GLU A 96 -14.43 -71.10 -34.30
N ILE A 97 -13.40 -71.93 -34.04
CA ILE A 97 -12.17 -71.46 -33.36
C ILE A 97 -11.47 -70.37 -34.16
N GLN A 98 -11.39 -70.50 -35.49
CA GLN A 98 -10.72 -69.52 -36.33
C GLN A 98 -11.47 -68.17 -36.35
N GLU A 99 -12.79 -68.21 -36.31
CA GLU A 99 -13.65 -67.02 -36.24
C GLU A 99 -13.58 -66.34 -34.86
N LEU A 100 -13.53 -67.11 -33.77
CA LEU A 100 -13.27 -66.60 -32.42
C LEU A 100 -11.90 -65.93 -32.29
N LEU A 101 -10.85 -66.52 -32.87
CA LEU A 101 -9.52 -65.89 -32.86
C LEU A 101 -9.50 -64.59 -33.66
N LYS A 102 -10.22 -64.55 -34.78
CA LYS A 102 -10.30 -63.36 -35.64
C LYS A 102 -11.08 -62.23 -34.98
N THR A 103 -12.16 -62.54 -34.27
CA THR A 103 -12.93 -61.57 -33.48
C THR A 103 -12.15 -61.07 -32.26
N HIS A 104 -11.40 -61.95 -31.58
CA HIS A 104 -10.52 -61.53 -30.49
C HIS A 104 -9.38 -60.61 -30.99
N GLN A 105 -8.79 -60.92 -32.16
CA GLN A 105 -7.77 -60.05 -32.77
C GLN A 105 -8.32 -58.69 -33.19
N SER A 106 -9.53 -58.63 -33.77
CA SER A 106 -10.15 -57.36 -34.14
C SER A 106 -10.51 -56.52 -32.91
N GLN A 107 -11.04 -57.14 -31.86
CA GLN A 107 -11.35 -56.48 -30.58
C GLN A 107 -10.10 -55.90 -29.91
N ASN A 108 -9.00 -56.66 -29.86
CA ASN A 108 -7.71 -56.15 -29.36
C ASN A 108 -7.16 -54.99 -30.18
N ALA A 109 -7.28 -55.04 -31.51
CA ALA A 109 -6.84 -53.94 -32.37
C ALA A 109 -7.68 -52.67 -32.15
N THR A 110 -8.99 -52.79 -31.90
CA THR A 110 -9.84 -51.64 -31.55
C THR A 110 -9.54 -51.09 -30.15
N LEU A 111 -9.28 -51.95 -29.16
CA LEU A 111 -8.90 -51.53 -27.81
C LEU A 111 -7.55 -50.81 -27.80
N SER A 112 -6.56 -51.35 -28.50
CA SER A 112 -5.23 -50.73 -28.64
C SER A 112 -5.32 -49.36 -29.34
N LYS A 113 -6.10 -49.23 -30.42
CA LYS A 113 -6.35 -47.92 -31.06
C LYS A 113 -7.13 -46.95 -30.17
N GLY A 114 -7.99 -47.46 -29.30
CA GLY A 114 -8.71 -46.65 -28.30
C GLY A 114 -7.75 -46.13 -27.22
N GLN A 115 -6.83 -46.97 -26.75
CA GLN A 115 -5.77 -46.58 -25.81
C GLN A 115 -4.83 -45.54 -26.42
N GLU A 116 -4.33 -45.75 -27.64
CA GLU A 116 -3.47 -44.76 -28.32
C GLU A 116 -4.16 -43.39 -28.47
N LYS A 117 -5.45 -43.36 -28.80
CA LYS A 117 -6.21 -42.11 -28.89
C LYS A 117 -6.38 -41.40 -27.55
N MET A 118 -6.60 -42.16 -26.46
CA MET A 118 -6.68 -41.60 -25.11
C MET A 118 -5.32 -41.09 -24.63
N GLU A 119 -4.25 -41.82 -24.90
CA GLU A 119 -2.88 -41.38 -24.61
C GLU A 119 -2.52 -40.11 -25.39
N GLU A 120 -2.93 -40.01 -26.66
CA GLU A 120 -2.71 -38.82 -27.47
C GLU A 120 -3.53 -37.62 -27.00
N LEU A 121 -4.77 -37.82 -26.55
CA LEU A 121 -5.57 -36.76 -25.93
C LEU A 121 -4.95 -36.28 -24.62
N HIS A 122 -4.53 -37.19 -23.73
CA HIS A 122 -3.82 -36.81 -22.50
C HIS A 122 -2.49 -36.11 -22.79
N ARG A 123 -1.78 -36.52 -23.84
CA ARG A 123 -0.54 -35.86 -24.28
C ARG A 123 -0.80 -34.43 -24.72
N LEU A 124 -1.86 -34.18 -25.49
CA LEU A 124 -2.26 -32.84 -25.92
C LEU A 124 -2.72 -31.98 -24.75
N GLU A 125 -3.49 -32.53 -23.82
CA GLU A 125 -3.91 -31.82 -22.61
C GLU A 125 -2.71 -31.45 -21.72
N LEU A 126 -1.71 -32.33 -21.60
CA LEU A 126 -0.46 -32.04 -20.91
C LEU A 126 0.37 -30.97 -21.62
N GLU A 127 0.42 -30.98 -22.96
CA GLU A 127 1.08 -29.93 -23.75
C GLU A 127 0.38 -28.58 -23.56
N ASP A 128 -0.94 -28.52 -23.61
CA ASP A 128 -1.72 -27.30 -23.38
C ASP A 128 -1.55 -26.77 -21.96
N LEU A 129 -1.58 -27.67 -20.95
CA LEU A 129 -1.35 -27.29 -19.56
C LEU A 129 0.08 -26.77 -19.35
N ASN A 130 1.06 -27.40 -19.99
CA ASN A 130 2.45 -26.97 -19.94
C ASN A 130 2.65 -25.61 -20.63
N ASN A 131 2.01 -25.39 -21.78
CA ASN A 131 2.00 -24.09 -22.46
C ASN A 131 1.38 -23.01 -21.57
N LYS A 132 0.27 -23.31 -20.88
CA LYS A 132 -0.35 -22.38 -19.94
C LYS A 132 0.55 -22.05 -18.75
N VAL A 133 1.29 -23.04 -18.24
CA VAL A 133 2.28 -22.84 -17.19
C VAL A 133 3.43 -21.94 -17.67
N GLU A 134 3.91 -22.10 -18.90
CA GLU A 134 4.94 -21.23 -19.47
C GLU A 134 4.46 -19.80 -19.72
N GLU A 135 3.21 -19.62 -20.18
CA GLU A 135 2.59 -18.29 -20.28
C GLU A 135 2.55 -17.60 -18.91
N LEU A 136 2.09 -18.30 -17.87
CA LEU A 136 2.05 -17.78 -16.51
C LEU A 136 3.44 -17.48 -15.94
N ARG A 137 4.47 -18.27 -16.30
CA ARG A 137 5.87 -18.00 -15.94
C ARG A 137 6.37 -16.71 -16.62
N LEU A 138 6.04 -16.51 -17.89
CA LEU A 138 6.38 -15.29 -18.64
C LEU A 138 5.66 -14.05 -18.08
N GLU A 139 4.38 -14.16 -17.75
CA GLU A 139 3.62 -13.08 -17.10
C GLU A 139 4.18 -12.74 -15.72
N LYS A 140 4.49 -13.77 -14.90
CA LYS A 140 5.16 -13.57 -13.61
C LYS A 140 6.49 -12.85 -13.77
N LYS A 141 7.29 -13.21 -14.78
CA LYS A 141 8.57 -12.56 -15.07
C LYS A 141 8.39 -11.10 -15.45
N LYS A 142 7.47 -10.79 -16.37
CA LYS A 142 7.13 -9.40 -16.74
C LYS A 142 6.65 -8.59 -15.54
N LEU A 143 5.81 -9.18 -14.69
CA LEU A 143 5.29 -8.52 -13.50
C LEU A 143 6.43 -8.20 -12.51
N ILE A 144 7.37 -9.11 -12.32
CA ILE A 144 8.58 -8.88 -11.51
C ILE A 144 9.40 -7.73 -12.11
N GLU A 145 9.69 -7.75 -13.41
CA GLU A 145 10.45 -6.70 -14.11
C GLU A 145 9.76 -5.32 -13.99
N ASP A 146 8.43 -5.26 -14.09
CA ASP A 146 7.66 -4.03 -13.90
C ASP A 146 7.72 -3.51 -12.46
N TYR A 147 7.65 -4.40 -11.46
CA TYR A 147 7.78 -4.02 -10.04
C TYR A 147 9.20 -3.59 -9.70
N GLU A 148 10.22 -4.29 -10.19
CA GLU A 148 11.63 -3.92 -10.04
C GLU A 148 11.91 -2.57 -10.72
N GLY A 149 11.36 -2.33 -11.90
CA GLY A 149 11.45 -1.05 -12.60
C GLY A 149 10.79 0.10 -11.82
N LYS A 150 9.61 -0.13 -11.22
CA LYS A 150 8.94 0.84 -10.34
C LYS A 150 9.74 1.09 -9.06
N LEU A 151 10.28 0.05 -8.45
CA LEU A 151 11.10 0.14 -7.24
C LEU A 151 12.38 0.93 -7.52
N SER A 152 13.07 0.65 -8.62
CA SER A 152 14.29 1.34 -9.04
C SER A 152 14.02 2.82 -9.32
N LYS A 153 12.91 3.16 -9.99
CA LYS A 153 12.49 4.56 -10.19
C LYS A 153 12.22 5.26 -8.87
N ALA A 154 11.50 4.61 -7.93
CA ALA A 154 11.25 5.18 -6.61
C ALA A 154 12.56 5.37 -5.81
N GLN A 155 13.48 4.41 -5.85
CA GLN A 155 14.81 4.52 -5.24
C GLN A 155 15.57 5.72 -5.82
N SER A 156 15.63 5.85 -7.15
CA SER A 156 16.33 6.97 -7.81
C SER A 156 15.71 8.34 -7.46
N PHE A 157 14.39 8.40 -7.30
CA PHE A 157 13.69 9.61 -6.86
C PHE A 157 14.08 9.99 -5.44
N TYR A 158 14.04 9.02 -4.50
CA TYR A 158 14.43 9.27 -3.12
C TYR A 158 15.91 9.61 -2.99
N GLU A 159 16.81 8.95 -3.74
CA GLU A 159 18.23 9.32 -3.79
C GLU A 159 18.42 10.74 -4.29
N HIS A 160 17.70 11.15 -5.34
CA HIS A 160 17.76 12.51 -5.87
C HIS A 160 17.22 13.55 -4.87
N GLU A 161 16.12 13.27 -4.17
CA GLU A 161 15.62 14.14 -3.10
C GLU A 161 16.62 14.25 -1.95
N LEU A 162 17.24 13.13 -1.55
CA LEU A 162 18.20 13.08 -0.45
C LEU A 162 19.49 13.85 -0.81
N ASP A 163 19.95 13.75 -2.06
CA ASP A 163 21.08 14.53 -2.55
C ASP A 163 20.73 16.02 -2.73
N SER A 164 19.49 16.35 -3.12
CA SER A 164 19.01 17.74 -3.15
C SER A 164 18.95 18.34 -1.74
N LEU A 165 18.51 17.55 -0.75
CA LEU A 165 18.51 17.94 0.65
C LEU A 165 19.93 18.12 1.19
N LYS A 166 20.87 17.21 0.88
CA LYS A 166 22.29 17.35 1.25
C LYS A 166 22.91 18.60 0.63
N ARG A 167 22.61 18.92 -0.64
CA ARG A 167 23.09 20.15 -1.29
C ARG A 167 22.52 21.40 -0.62
N SER A 168 21.25 21.39 -0.22
CA SER A 168 20.65 22.48 0.56
C SER A 168 21.28 22.64 1.94
N GLN A 169 21.57 21.52 2.63
CA GLN A 169 22.28 21.52 3.91
C GLN A 169 23.73 22.01 3.77
N LEU A 170 24.44 21.62 2.71
CA LEU A 170 25.77 22.14 2.40
C LEU A 170 25.72 23.64 2.11
N PHE A 171 24.77 24.10 1.29
CA PHE A 171 24.60 25.52 0.99
C PHE A 171 24.29 26.35 2.25
N THR A 172 23.42 25.86 3.13
CA THR A 172 23.13 26.52 4.41
C THR A 172 24.32 26.50 5.35
N ALA A 173 25.11 25.43 5.38
CA ALA A 173 26.36 25.36 6.14
C ALA A 173 27.43 26.31 5.60
N GLU A 174 27.60 26.41 4.28
CA GLU A 174 28.50 27.35 3.61
C GLU A 174 28.08 28.80 3.87
N SER A 175 26.79 29.10 3.77
CA SER A 175 26.23 30.43 4.10
C SER A 175 26.45 30.79 5.58
N LEU A 176 26.27 29.84 6.49
CA LEU A 176 26.58 30.03 7.91
C LEU A 176 28.07 30.24 8.15
N HIS A 177 28.94 29.51 7.43
CA HIS A 177 30.39 29.68 7.50
C HIS A 177 30.80 31.07 7.01
N ALA A 178 30.28 31.51 5.87
CA ALA A 178 30.50 32.86 5.34
C ALA A 178 30.00 33.94 6.31
N CYS A 179 28.88 33.70 7.01
CA CYS A 179 28.39 34.61 8.04
C CYS A 179 29.31 34.66 9.27
N LYS A 180 29.85 33.50 9.70
CA LYS A 180 30.85 33.43 10.78
C LYS A 180 32.17 34.10 10.44
N GLU A 181 32.63 33.98 9.20
CA GLU A 181 33.82 34.68 8.71
C GLU A 181 33.61 36.20 8.72
N LYS A 182 32.48 36.68 8.21
CA LYS A 182 32.10 38.10 8.30
C LYS A 182 31.99 38.59 9.75
N GLU A 183 31.45 37.78 10.64
CA GLU A 183 31.39 38.08 12.08
C GLU A 183 32.79 38.18 12.71
N ALA A 184 33.71 37.29 12.32
CA ALA A 184 35.10 37.33 12.77
C ALA A 184 35.86 38.55 12.22
N GLU A 185 35.64 38.91 10.96
CA GLU A 185 36.18 40.14 10.36
C GLU A 185 35.67 41.38 11.08
N LEU A 186 34.36 41.47 11.32
CA LEU A 186 33.76 42.57 12.09
C LEU A 186 34.31 42.63 13.52
N ARG A 187 34.47 41.49 14.21
CA ARG A 187 35.11 41.46 15.53
C ARG A 187 36.53 42.00 15.50
N LYS A 188 37.31 41.65 14.47
CA LYS A 188 38.67 42.16 14.28
C LYS A 188 38.68 43.66 14.01
N GLU A 189 37.74 44.15 13.20
CA GLU A 189 37.56 45.58 12.94
C GLU A 189 37.21 46.34 14.22
N PHE A 190 36.27 45.81 15.03
CA PHE A 190 35.92 46.39 16.33
C PHE A 190 37.10 46.39 17.30
N GLN A 191 37.89 45.31 17.37
CA GLN A 191 39.10 45.27 18.20
C GLN A 191 40.14 46.31 17.75
N ASN A 192 40.30 46.50 16.43
CA ASN A 192 41.20 47.52 15.89
C ASN A 192 40.71 48.94 16.24
N GLN A 193 39.41 49.19 16.08
CA GLN A 193 38.78 50.46 16.48
C GLN A 193 38.93 50.71 17.98
N GLU A 194 38.69 49.72 18.82
CA GLU A 194 38.86 49.80 20.27
C GLU A 194 40.33 50.07 20.64
N SER A 195 41.29 49.41 19.97
CA SER A 195 42.71 49.68 20.16
C SER A 195 43.09 51.10 19.77
N MET A 196 42.55 51.63 18.68
CA MET A 196 42.77 53.03 18.27
C MET A 196 42.17 54.01 19.27
N LEU A 197 40.95 53.76 19.74
CA LEU A 197 40.30 54.58 20.76
C LEU A 197 41.08 54.56 22.08
N ARG A 198 41.57 53.39 22.51
CA ARG A 198 42.44 53.28 23.70
C ARG A 198 43.75 54.07 23.53
N LYS A 199 44.38 54.02 22.36
CA LYS A 199 45.59 54.83 22.06
C LYS A 199 45.28 56.32 22.10
N ASN A 200 44.16 56.75 21.52
CA ASN A 200 43.74 58.16 21.54
C ASN A 200 43.42 58.63 22.95
N LEU A 201 42.72 57.81 23.75
CA LEU A 201 42.52 58.06 25.18
C LEU A 201 43.84 58.17 25.95
N GLY A 202 44.84 57.36 25.60
CA GLY A 202 46.19 57.48 26.14
C GLY A 202 46.82 58.84 25.83
N LYS A 203 46.75 59.29 24.58
CA LYS A 203 47.25 60.62 24.16
C LYS A 203 46.53 61.77 24.85
N LEU A 204 45.19 61.72 24.90
CA LEU A 204 44.37 62.71 25.61
C LEU A 204 44.69 62.76 27.11
N LYS A 205 44.99 61.61 27.74
CA LYS A 205 45.44 61.57 29.14
C LYS A 205 46.82 62.21 29.32
N THR A 206 47.76 61.96 28.41
CA THR A 206 49.08 62.61 28.48
C THR A 206 48.98 64.11 28.23
N GLU A 207 48.18 64.54 27.26
CA GLU A 207 47.93 65.98 26.99
C GLU A 207 47.27 66.65 28.20
N LEU A 208 46.28 66.01 28.82
CA LEU A 208 45.66 66.52 30.05
C LEU A 208 46.68 66.65 31.19
N GLN A 209 47.59 65.67 31.35
CA GLN A 209 48.63 65.73 32.36
C GLN A 209 49.60 66.89 32.09
N MET A 210 50.05 67.08 30.84
CA MET A 210 50.90 68.22 30.49
C MET A 210 50.22 69.56 30.79
N VAL A 211 48.93 69.70 30.44
CA VAL A 211 48.17 70.91 30.75
C VAL A 211 48.02 71.12 32.26
N GLN A 212 47.87 70.05 33.04
CA GLN A 212 47.86 70.14 34.51
C GLN A 212 49.21 70.57 35.09
N ASP A 213 50.31 70.04 34.55
CA ASP A 213 51.68 70.38 34.96
C ASP A 213 52.02 71.83 34.58
N GLU A 214 51.61 72.28 33.38
CA GLU A 214 51.71 73.68 32.94
C GLU A 214 50.87 74.61 33.84
N ALA A 215 49.64 74.23 34.17
CA ALA A 215 48.80 74.98 35.08
C ALA A 215 49.38 75.02 36.52
N ALA A 216 50.09 73.98 36.94
CA ALA A 216 50.81 73.96 38.22
C ALA A 216 52.02 74.90 38.19
N SER A 217 52.81 74.88 37.11
CA SER A 217 53.94 75.80 36.89
C SER A 217 53.48 77.26 36.85
N LEU A 218 52.35 77.55 36.16
CA LEU A 218 51.76 78.89 36.13
C LEU A 218 51.27 79.32 37.51
N ARG A 219 50.66 78.43 38.29
CA ARG A 219 50.29 78.71 39.68
C ARG A 219 51.51 79.04 40.54
N GLU A 220 52.59 78.28 40.42
CA GLU A 220 53.84 78.54 41.14
C GLU A 220 54.45 79.90 40.75
N LYS A 221 54.43 80.25 39.46
CA LYS A 221 54.86 81.58 38.97
C LYS A 221 53.99 82.70 39.54
N CYS A 222 52.67 82.55 39.53
CA CYS A 222 51.76 83.51 40.15
C CYS A 222 52.03 83.68 41.65
N GLN A 223 52.32 82.58 42.35
CA GLN A 223 52.65 82.62 43.78
C GLN A 223 53.98 83.33 44.05
N LYS A 224 55.01 83.11 43.21
CA LYS A 224 56.28 83.85 43.26
C LYS A 224 56.09 85.35 43.00
N LEU A 225 55.25 85.70 42.01
CA LEU A 225 54.91 87.10 41.73
C LEU A 225 54.14 87.75 42.89
N GLN A 226 53.26 87.00 43.55
CA GLN A 226 52.52 87.47 44.72
C GLN A 226 53.44 87.71 45.92
N VAL A 227 54.44 86.85 46.14
CA VAL A 227 55.49 87.07 47.16
C VAL A 227 56.32 88.32 46.80
N ALA A 228 56.74 88.45 45.55
CA ALA A 228 57.51 89.61 45.07
C ALA A 228 56.73 90.92 45.25
N LEU A 229 55.43 90.92 44.94
CA LEU A 229 54.53 92.05 45.16
C LEU A 229 54.43 92.38 46.65
N GLY A 230 54.27 91.40 47.54
CA GLY A 230 54.25 91.62 48.99
C GLY A 230 55.56 92.22 49.52
N THR A 231 56.73 91.80 49.01
CA THR A 231 58.01 92.46 49.33
C THR A 231 58.09 93.89 48.79
N ALA A 232 57.56 94.15 47.60
CA ALA A 232 57.52 95.50 47.03
C ALA A 232 56.58 96.42 47.84
N GLU A 233 55.41 95.92 48.25
CA GLU A 233 54.48 96.63 49.13
C GLU A 233 55.11 96.94 50.49
N ASN A 234 55.84 95.99 51.09
CA ASN A 234 56.58 96.23 52.33
C ASN A 234 57.68 97.29 52.15
N ASN A 235 58.41 97.26 51.02
CA ASN A 235 59.41 98.27 50.71
C ASN A 235 58.78 99.66 50.51
N VAL A 236 57.62 99.73 49.86
CA VAL A 236 56.85 100.98 49.72
C VAL A 236 56.39 101.48 51.09
N GLN A 237 55.97 100.61 52.01
CA GLN A 237 55.64 101.00 53.39
C GLN A 237 56.86 101.52 54.16
N VAL A 238 58.04 100.91 53.98
CA VAL A 238 59.30 101.39 54.59
C VAL A 238 59.69 102.75 54.02
N LEU A 239 59.60 102.95 52.71
CA LEU A 239 59.84 104.25 52.07
C LEU A 239 58.82 105.31 52.50
N GLN A 240 57.56 104.92 52.67
CA GLN A 240 56.51 105.79 53.19
C GLN A 240 56.82 106.22 54.63
N LYS A 241 57.31 105.31 55.47
CA LYS A 241 57.75 105.61 56.83
C LYS A 241 58.97 106.54 56.84
N GLN A 242 59.96 106.32 55.99
CA GLN A 242 61.10 107.22 55.84
C GLN A 242 60.68 108.61 55.37
N LEU A 243 59.68 108.71 54.48
CA LEU A 243 59.13 109.99 54.05
C LEU A 243 58.41 110.72 55.19
N ASP A 244 57.69 109.99 56.05
CA ASP A 244 57.02 110.56 57.20
C ASP A 244 58.02 110.96 58.31
N ASP A 245 59.09 110.20 58.52
CA ASP A 245 60.22 110.56 59.40
C ASP A 245 60.91 111.85 58.90
N VAL A 246 61.14 111.99 57.58
CA VAL A 246 61.69 113.23 56.99
C VAL A 246 60.73 114.41 57.15
N LYS A 247 59.41 114.20 57.07
CA LYS A 247 58.43 115.26 57.35
C LYS A 247 58.42 115.66 58.83
N GLU A 248 58.59 114.72 59.76
CA GLU A 248 58.72 115.03 61.19
C GLU A 248 60.03 115.80 61.47
N GLU A 249 61.13 115.43 60.79
CA GLU A 249 62.39 116.18 60.83
C GLU A 249 62.23 117.59 60.24
N GLU A 250 61.56 117.74 59.10
CA GLU A 250 61.21 119.03 58.50
C GLU A 250 60.39 119.90 59.46
N MET A 251 59.37 119.32 60.11
CA MET A 251 58.55 120.01 61.12
C MET A 251 59.37 120.41 62.35
N SER A 252 60.36 119.61 62.76
CA SER A 252 61.29 119.93 63.85
C SER A 252 62.30 121.04 63.48
N LEU A 253 62.69 121.12 62.21
CA LEU A 253 63.53 122.19 61.69
C LEU A 253 62.72 123.49 61.52
N LEU A 254 61.44 123.37 61.14
CA LEU A 254 60.52 124.50 61.06
C LEU A 254 60.23 125.11 62.44
N SER A 255 60.13 124.29 63.49
CA SER A 255 59.97 124.79 64.87
C SER A 255 61.24 125.48 65.39
N LYS A 256 62.43 124.92 65.11
CA LYS A 256 63.72 125.57 65.39
C LYS A 256 63.90 126.87 64.60
N HIS A 257 63.44 126.92 63.35
CA HIS A 257 63.46 128.15 62.56
C HIS A 257 62.54 129.22 63.18
N LYS A 258 61.35 128.85 63.68
CA LYS A 258 60.46 129.78 64.40
C LYS A 258 61.05 130.29 65.72
N GLU A 259 61.81 129.47 66.44
CA GLU A 259 62.54 129.90 67.64
C GLU A 259 63.64 130.93 67.29
N VAL A 260 64.43 130.66 66.24
CA VAL A 260 65.44 131.61 65.73
C VAL A 260 64.80 132.90 65.20
N GLU A 261 63.61 132.83 64.57
CA GLU A 261 62.86 134.02 64.16
C GLU A 261 62.37 134.84 65.34
N SER A 262 61.99 134.20 66.45
CA SER A 262 61.54 134.89 67.67
C SER A 262 62.71 135.59 68.40
N GLU A 263 63.89 134.97 68.41
CA GLU A 263 65.13 135.55 68.95
C GLU A 263 65.64 136.71 68.06
N LEU A 264 65.51 136.57 66.74
CA LEU A 264 65.81 137.62 65.76
C LEU A 264 64.81 138.79 65.85
N ALA A 265 63.53 138.53 66.15
CA ALA A 265 62.52 139.57 66.39
C ALA A 265 62.82 140.38 67.67
N ALA A 266 63.24 139.72 68.75
CA ALA A 266 63.66 140.39 70.00
C ALA A 266 64.98 141.18 69.84
N ALA A 267 65.88 140.76 68.96
CA ALA A 267 67.08 141.52 68.59
C ALA A 267 66.76 142.72 67.67
N ARG A 268 65.80 142.56 66.75
CA ARG A 268 65.28 143.62 65.88
C ARG A 268 64.58 144.72 66.67
N GLU A 269 63.83 144.42 67.72
CA GLU A 269 63.15 145.42 68.57
C GLU A 269 64.17 146.33 69.31
N ARG A 270 65.30 145.78 69.78
CA ARG A 270 66.39 146.55 70.41
C ARG A 270 67.17 147.44 69.43
N LEU A 271 67.31 147.01 68.17
CA LEU A 271 67.90 147.80 67.08
C LEU A 271 66.90 148.84 66.52
N GLN A 272 65.59 148.56 66.59
CA GLN A 272 64.51 149.44 66.12
C GLN A 272 64.30 150.65 67.03
N GLN A 273 64.59 150.55 68.34
CA GLN A 273 64.66 151.71 69.26
C GLN A 273 65.87 152.63 69.01
N GLN A 274 66.95 152.14 68.40
CA GLN A 274 68.13 152.94 67.99
C GLN A 274 68.00 153.47 66.55
N ALA A 275 67.20 152.83 65.70
CA ALA A 275 66.95 153.25 64.32
C ALA A 275 65.85 154.32 64.20
N THR A 276 64.98 154.50 65.19
CA THR A 276 63.99 155.61 65.24
C THR A 276 64.63 157.00 65.31
N ASP A 277 65.91 157.12 65.70
CA ASP A 277 66.70 158.36 65.59
C ASP A 277 67.30 158.59 64.19
N LEU A 278 67.38 157.55 63.35
CA LEU A 278 67.93 157.60 61.98
C LEU A 278 66.84 157.64 60.88
N VAL A 279 65.59 157.28 61.22
CA VAL A 279 64.42 157.27 60.31
C VAL A 279 63.82 158.67 60.05
N LEU A 280 64.43 159.74 60.61
CA LEU A 280 64.18 161.13 60.19
C LEU A 280 64.68 161.48 58.76
N LYS A 281 65.19 160.51 57.98
CA LYS A 281 65.72 160.78 56.62
C LYS A 281 65.24 159.88 55.48
N ALA A 282 63.97 159.48 55.58
CA ALA A 282 63.06 159.42 54.44
C ALA A 282 63.16 158.24 53.45
N SER A 283 61.99 157.96 52.85
CA SER A 283 61.76 157.23 51.59
C SER A 283 61.43 155.73 51.69
N HIS A 284 60.26 155.39 52.29
CA HIS A 284 59.77 153.99 52.32
C HIS A 284 58.24 153.78 52.27
N ILE A 285 57.45 154.55 51.49
CA ILE A 285 56.01 154.26 51.35
C ILE A 285 55.53 154.42 49.89
N GLY A 286 55.98 153.53 49.01
CA GLY A 286 55.48 153.46 47.63
C GLY A 286 55.40 152.07 47.03
N MET A 287 56.26 151.13 47.44
CA MET A 287 56.39 149.82 46.76
C MET A 287 55.64 148.65 47.43
N LEU A 288 55.07 148.80 48.64
CA LEU A 288 54.46 147.68 49.39
C LEU A 288 52.97 147.42 49.11
N GLN A 289 52.29 148.23 48.28
CA GLN A 289 50.86 148.07 47.97
C GLN A 289 50.61 147.21 46.70
N ALA A 290 51.67 146.88 45.95
CA ALA A 290 51.58 146.12 44.69
C ALA A 290 51.63 144.60 44.87
N THR A 291 52.26 144.09 45.94
CA THR A 291 52.44 142.65 46.19
C THR A 291 51.26 141.98 46.91
N GLN A 292 50.40 142.77 47.58
CA GLN A 292 49.23 142.26 48.31
C GLN A 292 48.08 141.86 47.35
N MET A 293 47.82 142.62 46.28
CA MET A 293 46.73 142.33 45.34
C MET A 293 47.00 141.09 44.46
N THR A 294 48.26 140.72 44.23
CA THR A 294 48.64 139.55 43.41
C THR A 294 48.44 138.21 44.11
N GLN A 295 48.46 138.16 45.45
CA GLN A 295 48.35 136.91 46.21
C GLN A 295 46.88 136.50 46.49
N GLU A 296 45.93 137.43 46.43
CA GLU A 296 44.49 137.15 46.62
C GLU A 296 43.80 136.58 45.36
N VAL A 297 44.37 136.75 44.17
CA VAL A 297 43.81 136.21 42.92
C VAL A 297 44.13 134.72 42.76
N THR A 298 45.37 134.33 43.07
CA THR A 298 45.84 132.94 42.93
C THR A 298 45.16 131.94 43.87
N ILE A 299 44.71 132.38 45.05
CA ILE A 299 43.99 131.52 45.99
C ILE A 299 42.58 131.19 45.48
N ARG A 300 41.93 132.15 44.81
CA ARG A 300 40.57 132.01 44.27
C ARG A 300 40.52 131.05 43.06
N ASP A 301 41.58 131.04 42.25
CA ASP A 301 41.70 130.15 41.08
C ASP A 301 41.90 128.68 41.50
N LEU A 302 42.71 128.42 42.54
CA LEU A 302 42.94 127.06 43.06
C LEU A 302 41.70 126.44 43.73
N GLU A 303 40.86 127.25 44.37
CA GLU A 303 39.59 126.78 44.94
C GLU A 303 38.57 126.42 43.85
N SER A 304 38.60 127.11 42.70
CA SER A 304 37.75 126.82 41.53
C SER A 304 38.14 125.54 40.80
N GLU A 305 39.43 125.18 40.77
CA GLU A 305 39.89 123.91 40.20
C GLU A 305 39.54 122.71 41.08
N LYS A 306 39.58 122.88 42.41
CA LYS A 306 39.23 121.83 43.38
C LYS A 306 37.75 121.44 43.32
N SER A 307 36.85 122.40 43.13
CA SER A 307 35.42 122.15 42.93
C SER A 307 35.14 121.47 41.59
N ARG A 308 35.84 121.87 40.51
CA ARG A 308 35.74 121.25 39.18
C ARG A 308 36.19 119.78 39.15
N LEU A 309 37.23 119.43 39.90
CA LEU A 309 37.72 118.04 40.00
C LEU A 309 36.76 117.15 40.83
N LYS A 310 36.07 117.70 41.83
CA LYS A 310 35.06 116.98 42.61
C LYS A 310 33.81 116.63 41.79
N GLU A 311 33.31 117.55 40.96
CA GLU A 311 32.19 117.26 40.04
C GLU A 311 32.56 116.16 39.02
N LYS A 312 33.81 116.16 38.53
CA LYS A 312 34.27 115.17 37.56
C LYS A 312 34.37 113.76 38.16
N LEU A 313 34.72 113.66 39.43
CA LEU A 313 34.72 112.39 40.17
C LEU A 313 33.31 111.85 40.40
N SER A 314 32.33 112.69 40.74
CA SER A 314 30.95 112.22 40.93
C SER A 314 30.30 111.75 39.63
N GLN A 315 30.61 112.40 38.50
CA GLN A 315 30.15 111.98 37.17
C GLN A 315 30.71 110.60 36.77
N LEU A 316 31.99 110.34 37.04
CA LEU A 316 32.61 109.04 36.75
C LEU A 316 32.08 107.93 37.67
N GLU A 317 31.72 108.22 38.92
CA GLU A 317 31.07 107.26 39.82
C GLU A 317 29.65 106.92 39.38
N GLU A 318 28.89 107.90 38.89
CA GLU A 318 27.56 107.68 38.32
C GLU A 318 27.63 106.84 37.04
N GLU A 319 28.57 107.10 36.13
CA GLU A 319 28.80 106.30 34.92
C GLU A 319 29.21 104.85 35.24
N ARG A 320 30.07 104.65 36.25
CA ARG A 320 30.45 103.31 36.72
C ARG A 320 29.24 102.53 37.23
N ASN A 321 28.39 103.16 38.04
CA ASN A 321 27.21 102.52 38.59
C ASN A 321 26.17 102.21 37.48
N LEU A 322 26.05 103.08 36.47
CA LEU A 322 25.19 102.85 35.31
C LEU A 322 25.66 101.64 34.49
N LEU A 323 26.98 101.53 34.22
CA LEU A 323 27.57 100.40 33.50
C LEU A 323 27.44 99.08 34.28
N GLN A 324 27.58 99.12 35.60
CA GLN A 324 27.39 97.95 36.46
C GLN A 324 25.94 97.43 36.43
N SER A 325 24.95 98.33 36.50
CA SER A 325 23.52 97.95 36.38
C SER A 325 23.15 97.42 34.98
N LYS A 326 23.81 97.93 33.93
CA LYS A 326 23.60 97.48 32.55
C LYS A 326 24.21 96.10 32.28
N THR A 327 25.33 95.78 32.93
CA THR A 327 25.97 94.46 32.86
C THR A 327 25.14 93.41 33.60
N GLN A 328 24.64 93.73 34.80
CA GLN A 328 23.78 92.83 35.57
C GLN A 328 22.44 92.54 34.88
N SER A 329 21.83 93.54 34.22
CA SER A 329 20.59 93.33 33.46
C SER A 329 20.78 92.54 32.15
N LEU A 330 21.95 92.60 31.54
CA LEU A 330 22.31 91.76 30.38
C LEU A 330 22.54 90.30 30.79
N ASP A 331 23.24 90.06 31.89
CA ASP A 331 23.48 88.70 32.43
C ASP A 331 22.18 88.02 32.85
N GLU A 332 21.26 88.74 33.51
CA GLU A 332 19.95 88.21 33.90
C GLU A 332 19.09 87.86 32.68
N ARG A 333 19.18 88.68 31.61
CA ARG A 333 18.47 88.43 30.35
C ARG A 333 19.05 87.24 29.60
N GLN A 334 20.37 87.09 29.57
CA GLN A 334 21.04 85.93 28.98
C GLN A 334 20.71 84.63 29.73
N ARG A 335 20.69 84.64 31.07
CA ARG A 335 20.27 83.50 31.88
C ARG A 335 18.83 83.08 31.61
N GLN A 336 17.90 84.02 31.53
CA GLN A 336 16.49 83.72 31.21
C GLN A 336 16.33 83.17 29.79
N GLN A 337 17.17 83.60 28.84
CA GLN A 337 17.15 83.11 27.46
C GLN A 337 17.73 81.69 27.34
N ILE A 338 18.78 81.36 28.10
CA ILE A 338 19.34 80.01 28.19
C ILE A 338 18.32 79.04 28.80
N LEU A 339 17.69 79.41 29.92
CA LEU A 339 16.66 78.58 30.57
C LEU A 339 15.44 78.33 29.65
N ALA A 340 15.02 79.32 28.87
CA ALA A 340 13.93 79.15 27.90
C ALA A 340 14.31 78.21 26.73
N LEU A 341 15.57 78.22 26.30
CA LEU A 341 16.08 77.31 25.27
C LEU A 341 16.24 75.88 25.80
N GLU A 342 16.75 75.72 27.02
CA GLU A 342 16.85 74.41 27.69
C GLU A 342 15.48 73.75 27.85
N LYS A 343 14.45 74.52 28.26
CA LYS A 343 13.09 74.02 28.38
C LYS A 343 12.52 73.55 27.04
N LYS A 344 12.72 74.31 25.96
CA LYS A 344 12.27 73.92 24.61
C LYS A 344 13.01 72.70 24.06
N VAL A 345 14.31 72.57 24.34
CA VAL A 345 15.10 71.40 23.95
C VAL A 345 14.65 70.16 24.70
N ASN A 346 14.30 70.29 25.98
CA ASN A 346 13.78 69.17 26.77
C ASN A 346 12.37 68.75 26.33
N GLU A 347 11.47 69.69 26.06
CA GLU A 347 10.13 69.41 25.51
C GLU A 347 10.20 68.75 24.11
N ALA A 348 11.15 69.19 23.25
CA ALA A 348 11.39 68.56 21.95
C ALA A 348 11.97 67.14 22.09
N ARG A 349 12.85 66.90 23.07
CA ARG A 349 13.38 65.56 23.36
C ARG A 349 12.33 64.62 23.93
N GLU A 350 11.44 65.09 24.80
CA GLU A 350 10.35 64.28 25.36
C GLU A 350 9.33 63.91 24.28
N THR A 351 8.89 64.87 23.47
CA THR A 351 7.95 64.60 22.36
C THR A 351 8.54 63.65 21.31
N GLN A 352 9.83 63.76 21.02
CA GLN A 352 10.51 62.83 20.12
C GLN A 352 10.65 61.43 20.73
N ARG A 353 10.89 61.32 22.04
CA ARG A 353 10.95 60.04 22.76
C ARG A 353 9.58 59.35 22.79
N GLU A 354 8.51 60.10 23.09
CA GLU A 354 7.13 59.60 23.05
C GLU A 354 6.70 59.14 21.65
N TYR A 355 7.18 59.82 20.60
CA TYR A 355 6.95 59.39 19.22
C TYR A 355 7.64 58.05 18.92
N TYR A 356 8.91 57.88 19.31
CA TYR A 356 9.63 56.62 19.13
C TYR A 356 9.06 55.48 19.99
N GLU A 357 8.62 55.75 21.22
CA GLU A 357 7.93 54.74 22.03
C GLU A 357 6.60 54.30 21.37
N LYS A 358 5.82 55.23 20.82
CA LYS A 358 4.59 54.88 20.09
C LYS A 358 4.86 54.09 18.81
N GLU A 359 5.92 54.40 18.08
CA GLU A 359 6.37 53.64 16.91
C GLU A 359 6.83 52.22 17.29
N LEU A 360 7.62 52.09 18.36
CA LEU A 360 8.09 50.79 18.87
C LEU A 360 6.93 49.91 19.33
N VAL A 361 5.95 50.46 20.05
CA VAL A 361 4.75 49.73 20.48
C VAL A 361 3.90 49.29 19.28
N LYS A 362 3.76 50.14 18.25
CA LYS A 362 3.06 49.76 17.01
C LYS A 362 3.79 48.66 16.24
N LEU A 363 5.12 48.72 16.16
CA LEU A 363 5.94 47.69 15.53
C LEU A 363 5.87 46.37 16.30
N GLN A 364 5.91 46.41 17.64
CA GLN A 364 5.69 45.22 18.47
C GLN A 364 4.30 44.62 18.25
N ALA A 365 3.23 45.43 18.29
CA ALA A 365 1.87 44.94 18.06
C ALA A 365 1.70 44.34 16.65
N ARG A 366 2.37 44.90 15.64
CA ARG A 366 2.37 44.37 14.27
C ARG A 366 3.12 43.03 14.18
N LEU A 367 4.30 42.93 14.78
CA LEU A 367 5.08 41.69 14.81
C LEU A 367 4.36 40.58 15.60
N GLU A 368 3.71 40.92 16.71
CA GLU A 368 2.88 40.00 17.48
C GLU A 368 1.64 39.55 16.67
N GLY A 369 1.01 40.47 15.93
CA GLY A 369 -0.09 40.16 15.03
C GLY A 369 0.31 39.26 13.86
N GLU A 370 1.44 39.54 13.21
CA GLU A 370 2.00 38.70 12.14
C GLU A 370 2.41 37.32 12.67
N ALA A 371 3.01 37.24 13.87
CA ALA A 371 3.35 35.97 14.52
C ALA A 371 2.10 35.16 14.91
N ALA A 372 1.03 35.82 15.36
CA ALA A 372 -0.25 35.18 15.67
C ALA A 372 -0.92 34.64 14.40
N GLN A 373 -0.94 35.42 13.31
CA GLN A 373 -1.44 34.97 12.02
C GLN A 373 -0.64 33.80 11.45
N LEU A 374 0.69 33.82 11.60
CA LEU A 374 1.54 32.71 11.17
C LEU A 374 1.26 31.44 11.98
N LYS A 375 1.08 31.56 13.30
CA LYS A 375 0.70 30.43 14.16
C LYS A 375 -0.67 29.89 13.83
N GLU A 376 -1.64 30.76 13.53
CA GLU A 376 -2.98 30.34 13.13
C GLU A 376 -2.98 29.64 11.77
N ALA A 377 -2.20 30.14 10.80
CA ALA A 377 -2.00 29.49 9.50
C ALA A 377 -1.30 28.14 9.64
N HIS A 378 -0.30 28.02 10.52
CA HIS A 378 0.35 26.75 10.84
C HIS A 378 -0.61 25.76 11.54
N SER A 379 -1.47 26.23 12.44
CA SER A 379 -2.49 25.39 13.08
C SER A 379 -3.50 24.89 12.05
N LYS A 380 -4.02 25.76 11.17
CA LYS A 380 -4.97 25.38 10.12
C LYS A 380 -4.37 24.40 9.12
N THR A 381 -3.13 24.61 8.70
CA THR A 381 -2.45 23.66 7.81
C THR A 381 -2.19 22.31 8.47
N LEU A 382 -1.86 22.28 9.77
CA LEU A 382 -1.76 21.05 10.55
C LEU A 382 -3.11 20.33 10.70
N GLU A 383 -4.20 21.06 10.96
CA GLU A 383 -5.56 20.52 11.04
C GLU A 383 -6.03 19.99 9.69
N GLU A 384 -5.78 20.71 8.60
CA GLU A 384 -6.07 20.25 7.23
C GLU A 384 -5.25 19.01 6.86
N LEU A 385 -3.98 18.94 7.25
CA LEU A 385 -3.13 17.77 7.02
C LEU A 385 -3.65 16.58 7.83
N ALA A 386 -3.97 16.78 9.11
CA ALA A 386 -4.55 15.76 9.97
C ALA A 386 -5.90 15.26 9.43
N TRP A 387 -6.74 16.16 8.92
CA TRP A 387 -8.00 15.81 8.28
C TRP A 387 -7.80 15.01 6.98
N LYS A 388 -6.83 15.38 6.14
CA LYS A 388 -6.44 14.63 4.94
C LYS A 388 -5.90 13.24 5.28
N HIS A 389 -5.07 13.13 6.33
CA HIS A 389 -4.59 11.84 6.83
C HIS A 389 -5.74 10.97 7.35
N HIS A 390 -6.68 11.55 8.10
CA HIS A 390 -7.84 10.85 8.61
C HIS A 390 -8.73 10.32 7.48
N THR A 391 -9.07 11.16 6.50
CA THR A 391 -9.85 10.75 5.32
C THR A 391 -9.13 9.72 4.46
N ALA A 392 -7.80 9.81 4.31
CA ALA A 392 -7.01 8.79 3.62
C ALA A 392 -7.02 7.44 4.35
N ILE A 393 -6.93 7.44 5.68
CA ILE A 393 -7.02 6.23 6.52
C ILE A 393 -8.41 5.62 6.42
N GLU A 394 -9.48 6.42 6.46
CA GLU A 394 -10.86 5.95 6.30
C GLU A 394 -11.11 5.38 4.90
N ALA A 395 -10.59 6.02 3.86
CA ALA A 395 -10.66 5.51 2.49
C ALA A 395 -9.89 4.18 2.33
N ALA A 396 -8.69 4.07 2.91
CA ALA A 396 -7.90 2.86 2.92
C ALA A 396 -8.61 1.73 3.69
N HIS A 397 -9.19 2.03 4.87
CA HIS A 397 -9.99 1.08 5.62
C HIS A 397 -11.24 0.64 4.86
N SER A 398 -11.95 1.56 4.21
CA SER A 398 -13.13 1.28 3.40
C SER A 398 -12.80 0.38 2.21
N ASN A 399 -11.69 0.65 1.51
CA ASN A 399 -11.23 -0.18 0.39
C ASN A 399 -10.78 -1.57 0.88
N ALA A 400 -9.99 -1.65 1.94
CA ALA A 400 -9.60 -2.94 2.54
C ALA A 400 -10.81 -3.76 3.00
N ASN A 401 -11.87 -3.12 3.50
CA ASN A 401 -13.10 -3.81 3.89
C ASN A 401 -13.92 -4.29 2.67
N LYS A 402 -13.91 -3.53 1.56
CA LYS A 402 -14.50 -3.96 0.28
C LYS A 402 -13.75 -5.15 -0.31
N ASP A 403 -12.42 -5.12 -0.27
CA ASP A 403 -11.58 -6.22 -0.77
C ASP A 403 -11.73 -7.46 0.10
N LYS A 404 -11.80 -7.31 1.43
CA LYS A 404 -12.14 -8.40 2.34
C LYS A 404 -13.51 -9.03 2.02
N LYS A 405 -14.53 -8.21 1.74
CA LYS A 405 -15.86 -8.70 1.35
C LYS A 405 -15.84 -9.40 0.00
N LYS A 406 -15.09 -8.90 -0.99
CA LYS A 406 -14.90 -9.57 -2.27
C LYS A 406 -14.22 -10.93 -2.09
N LEU A 407 -13.14 -11.00 -1.31
CA LEU A 407 -12.47 -12.27 -1.01
C LEU A 407 -13.40 -13.25 -0.29
N GLN A 408 -14.21 -12.79 0.67
CA GLN A 408 -15.22 -13.65 1.32
C GLN A 408 -16.23 -14.19 0.32
N MET A 409 -16.74 -13.35 -0.59
CA MET A 409 -17.73 -13.76 -1.59
C MET A 409 -17.14 -14.72 -2.63
N GLU A 410 -15.88 -14.52 -3.02
CA GLU A 410 -15.14 -15.43 -3.91
C GLU A 410 -14.87 -16.79 -3.23
N LEU A 411 -14.51 -16.80 -1.94
CA LEU A 411 -14.36 -18.02 -1.15
C LEU A 411 -15.70 -18.76 -0.99
N GLU A 412 -16.80 -18.06 -0.70
CA GLU A 412 -18.14 -18.64 -0.63
C GLU A 412 -18.57 -19.22 -1.98
N GLN A 413 -18.25 -18.54 -3.08
CA GLN A 413 -18.56 -19.03 -4.43
C GLN A 413 -17.70 -20.24 -4.82
N GLN A 414 -16.44 -20.29 -4.40
CA GLN A 414 -15.56 -21.46 -4.56
C GLN A 414 -16.11 -22.65 -3.76
N PHE A 415 -16.50 -22.44 -2.50
CA PHE A 415 -17.11 -23.46 -1.65
C PHE A 415 -18.42 -23.99 -2.25
N GLU A 416 -19.27 -23.13 -2.81
CA GLU A 416 -20.54 -23.58 -3.40
C GLU A 416 -20.32 -24.35 -4.71
N LYS A 417 -19.29 -23.99 -5.49
CA LYS A 417 -18.88 -24.76 -6.69
C LYS A 417 -18.34 -26.14 -6.31
N GLU A 418 -17.45 -26.23 -5.32
CA GLU A 418 -16.95 -27.52 -4.83
C GLU A 418 -18.06 -28.39 -4.24
N LYS A 419 -19.00 -27.79 -3.50
CA LYS A 419 -20.17 -28.48 -2.98
C LYS A 419 -21.07 -29.03 -4.09
N LEU A 420 -21.34 -28.24 -5.14
CA LEU A 420 -22.10 -28.71 -6.31
C LEU A 420 -21.37 -29.84 -7.04
N HIS A 421 -20.06 -29.74 -7.22
CA HIS A 421 -19.26 -30.79 -7.85
C HIS A 421 -19.28 -32.10 -7.03
N LEU A 422 -19.15 -32.02 -5.70
CA LEU A 422 -19.28 -33.17 -4.82
C LEU A 422 -20.70 -33.76 -4.79
N GLU A 423 -21.73 -32.93 -4.95
CA GLU A 423 -23.12 -33.38 -5.07
C GLU A 423 -23.35 -34.13 -6.40
N ASP A 424 -22.75 -33.66 -7.50
CA ASP A 424 -22.79 -34.33 -8.81
C ASP A 424 -22.03 -35.66 -8.80
N ASP A 425 -20.85 -35.72 -8.18
CA ASP A 425 -20.08 -36.96 -8.02
C ASP A 425 -20.83 -37.98 -7.17
N LYS A 426 -21.47 -37.52 -6.08
CA LYS A 426 -22.36 -38.35 -5.24
C LYS A 426 -23.55 -38.87 -6.04
N ASN A 427 -24.14 -38.08 -6.94
CA ASN A 427 -25.25 -38.50 -7.78
C ASN A 427 -24.81 -39.51 -8.84
N GLN A 428 -23.63 -39.32 -9.46
CA GLN A 428 -23.04 -40.31 -10.37
C GLN A 428 -22.74 -41.64 -9.67
N LEU A 429 -22.16 -41.61 -8.47
CA LEU A 429 -21.90 -42.82 -7.69
C LEU A 429 -23.20 -43.52 -7.29
N ARG A 430 -24.26 -42.77 -6.92
CA ARG A 430 -25.59 -43.34 -6.67
C ARG A 430 -26.17 -44.02 -7.91
N GLN A 431 -26.00 -43.41 -9.09
CA GLN A 431 -26.51 -43.96 -10.33
C GLN A 431 -25.76 -45.22 -10.76
N GLN A 432 -24.43 -45.27 -10.58
CA GLN A 432 -23.64 -46.49 -10.77
C GLN A 432 -24.09 -47.61 -9.82
N LEU A 433 -24.39 -47.28 -8.56
CA LEU A 433 -24.84 -48.25 -7.57
C LEU A 433 -26.24 -48.79 -7.90
N GLU A 434 -27.12 -47.96 -8.43
CA GLU A 434 -28.46 -48.39 -8.86
C GLU A 434 -28.43 -49.24 -10.13
N ASN A 435 -27.57 -48.90 -11.10
CA ASN A 435 -27.35 -49.74 -12.29
C ASN A 435 -26.84 -51.15 -11.90
N VAL A 436 -25.91 -51.24 -10.94
CA VAL A 436 -25.42 -52.54 -10.44
C VAL A 436 -26.51 -53.31 -9.70
N LYS A 437 -27.40 -52.63 -8.97
CA LYS A 437 -28.57 -53.29 -8.37
C LYS A 437 -29.52 -53.83 -9.43
N GLU A 438 -29.80 -53.09 -10.49
CA GLU A 438 -30.64 -53.53 -11.61
C GLU A 438 -30.04 -54.74 -12.35
N GLU A 439 -28.72 -54.75 -12.56
CA GLU A 439 -28.01 -55.92 -13.12
C GLU A 439 -28.08 -57.15 -12.21
N LEU A 440 -28.06 -56.98 -10.89
CA LEU A 440 -28.18 -58.08 -9.93
C LEU A 440 -29.61 -58.60 -9.83
N THR A 441 -30.62 -57.73 -9.88
CA THR A 441 -32.03 -58.15 -9.89
C THR A 441 -32.40 -58.87 -11.18
N THR A 442 -31.90 -58.43 -12.34
CA THR A 442 -32.12 -59.14 -13.62
C THR A 442 -31.45 -60.52 -13.65
N LYS A 443 -30.27 -60.67 -13.05
CA LYS A 443 -29.64 -62.00 -12.87
C LYS A 443 -30.44 -62.89 -11.91
N LEU A 444 -30.97 -62.34 -10.82
CA LEU A 444 -31.80 -63.09 -9.86
C LEU A 444 -33.13 -63.56 -10.48
N THR A 445 -33.79 -62.73 -11.28
CA THR A 445 -35.05 -63.11 -11.94
C THR A 445 -34.84 -64.19 -12.99
N SER A 446 -33.74 -64.16 -13.75
CA SER A 446 -33.40 -65.22 -14.71
C SER A 446 -33.13 -66.57 -14.02
N ALA A 447 -32.48 -66.58 -12.85
CA ALA A 447 -32.23 -67.79 -12.08
C ALA A 447 -33.53 -68.39 -11.50
N ASN A 448 -34.46 -67.54 -11.04
CA ASN A 448 -35.77 -68.00 -10.55
C ASN A 448 -36.64 -68.62 -11.66
N GLN A 449 -36.55 -68.13 -12.90
CA GLN A 449 -37.29 -68.71 -14.02
C GLN A 449 -36.85 -70.14 -14.36
N GLU A 450 -35.56 -70.48 -14.21
CA GLU A 450 -35.06 -71.84 -14.44
C GLU A 450 -35.50 -72.83 -13.34
N VAL A 451 -35.63 -72.36 -12.10
CA VAL A 451 -36.14 -73.18 -10.99
C VAL A 451 -37.61 -73.57 -11.22
N CYS A 452 -38.45 -72.65 -11.71
CA CYS A 452 -39.84 -72.95 -12.07
C CYS A 452 -39.93 -73.99 -13.21
N ARG A 453 -39.03 -73.93 -14.19
CA ARG A 453 -38.99 -74.88 -15.31
C ARG A 453 -38.68 -76.32 -14.85
N LEU A 454 -37.83 -76.48 -13.84
CA LEU A 454 -37.46 -77.78 -13.27
C LEU A 454 -38.59 -78.38 -12.42
N GLN A 455 -39.38 -77.57 -11.73
CA GLN A 455 -40.54 -78.02 -10.96
C GLN A 455 -41.68 -78.57 -11.84
N ASP A 456 -41.88 -78.00 -13.04
CA ASP A 456 -42.90 -78.48 -13.99
C ASP A 456 -42.57 -79.83 -14.64
N LEU A 457 -41.28 -80.19 -14.69
CA LEU A 457 -40.82 -81.47 -15.25
C LEU A 457 -41.09 -82.64 -14.28
N VAL A 458 -41.02 -82.38 -12.98
CA VAL A 458 -41.27 -83.38 -11.92
C VAL A 458 -42.76 -83.71 -11.83
N ARG A 459 -43.64 -82.72 -11.99
CA ARG A 459 -45.10 -82.88 -11.88
C ARG A 459 -45.74 -83.74 -12.99
N LYS A 460 -45.02 -84.02 -14.07
CA LYS A 460 -45.51 -84.84 -15.21
C LYS A 460 -45.20 -86.34 -15.08
N SER A 461 -44.53 -86.77 -14.00
CA SER A 461 -44.03 -88.14 -13.84
C SER A 461 -44.88 -89.07 -12.95
N GLU A 462 -45.97 -88.60 -12.34
CA GLU A 462 -46.69 -89.34 -11.27
C GLU A 462 -48.17 -89.68 -11.57
N GLN A 463 -48.54 -90.11 -12.78
CA GLN A 463 -49.90 -90.65 -13.04
C GLN A 463 -49.87 -91.94 -13.86
N GLY A 464 -50.05 -93.08 -13.17
CA GLY A 464 -50.38 -94.35 -13.81
C GLY A 464 -50.34 -95.53 -12.85
N LEU A 465 -51.51 -96.13 -12.58
CA LEU A 465 -51.83 -97.56 -12.71
C LEU A 465 -52.98 -97.98 -11.78
N GLY A 466 -53.97 -98.67 -12.36
CA GLY A 466 -54.98 -99.47 -11.68
C GLY A 466 -55.40 -100.63 -12.59
N THR A 467 -55.94 -101.70 -12.00
CA THR A 467 -56.71 -102.87 -12.52
C THR A 467 -56.33 -104.13 -11.71
N ALA A 468 -57.15 -105.16 -11.44
CA ALA A 468 -58.35 -105.67 -12.11
C ALA A 468 -59.25 -106.48 -11.13
N GLU A 469 -60.56 -106.48 -11.42
CA GLU A 469 -61.59 -107.40 -10.92
C GLU A 469 -61.70 -108.63 -11.85
N GLY A 470 -62.05 -109.82 -11.31
CA GLY A 470 -62.20 -111.02 -12.15
C GLY A 470 -62.86 -112.26 -11.55
N HIS A 471 -63.58 -112.20 -10.41
CA HIS A 471 -64.34 -113.36 -9.90
C HIS A 471 -65.75 -112.98 -9.39
N ILE A 472 -66.45 -112.16 -10.18
CA ILE A 472 -67.89 -111.91 -10.10
C ILE A 472 -68.57 -113.16 -10.69
N SER A 473 -69.24 -113.96 -9.85
CA SER A 473 -70.51 -114.66 -10.19
C SER A 473 -70.96 -115.66 -9.13
N SER A 474 -70.11 -116.10 -8.18
CA SER A 474 -70.62 -116.81 -6.97
C SER A 474 -71.03 -115.85 -5.85
N LEU A 475 -70.66 -114.58 -5.98
CA LEU A 475 -70.99 -113.47 -5.05
C LEU A 475 -72.40 -112.92 -5.22
N GLN A 476 -73.16 -113.27 -6.28
CA GLN A 476 -74.45 -112.64 -6.56
C GLN A 476 -75.58 -113.09 -5.61
N GLU A 477 -75.50 -114.26 -4.99
CA GLU A 477 -76.50 -114.69 -3.98
C GLU A 477 -76.10 -114.30 -2.54
N ALA A 478 -74.80 -114.16 -2.25
CA ALA A 478 -74.32 -113.57 -0.99
C ALA A 478 -74.42 -112.02 -0.97
N GLN A 479 -74.46 -111.39 -2.16
CA GLN A 479 -74.57 -109.93 -2.36
C GLN A 479 -75.87 -109.35 -1.83
N GLU A 480 -76.98 -110.10 -1.84
CA GLU A 480 -78.28 -109.56 -1.40
C GLU A 480 -78.39 -109.50 0.14
N ILE A 481 -77.70 -110.41 0.84
CA ILE A 481 -77.63 -110.42 2.31
C ILE A 481 -76.55 -109.44 2.80
N LEU A 482 -75.39 -109.40 2.13
CA LEU A 482 -74.34 -108.42 2.41
C LEU A 482 -74.73 -106.99 2.03
N GLN A 483 -75.62 -106.75 1.05
CA GLN A 483 -76.07 -105.38 0.69
C GLN A 483 -76.75 -104.65 1.85
N LYS A 484 -77.52 -105.37 2.68
CA LYS A 484 -78.20 -104.78 3.85
C LYS A 484 -77.23 -104.47 5.00
N GLU A 485 -76.22 -105.31 5.22
CA GLU A 485 -75.16 -105.03 6.20
C GLU A 485 -74.18 -103.95 5.70
N LEU A 486 -73.92 -103.92 4.39
CA LEU A 486 -73.08 -102.94 3.70
C LEU A 486 -73.72 -101.54 3.69
N GLU A 487 -75.04 -101.42 3.58
CA GLU A 487 -75.72 -100.12 3.73
C GLU A 487 -75.58 -99.55 5.15
N LEU A 488 -75.61 -100.42 6.16
CA LEU A 488 -75.44 -100.03 7.56
C LEU A 488 -73.98 -99.69 7.90
N THR A 489 -73.01 -100.43 7.35
CA THR A 489 -71.59 -100.08 7.47
C THR A 489 -71.21 -98.87 6.61
N ARG A 490 -71.85 -98.64 5.44
CA ARG A 490 -71.66 -97.42 4.63
C ARG A 490 -72.25 -96.17 5.27
N ALA A 491 -73.31 -96.30 6.07
CA ALA A 491 -73.82 -95.19 6.87
C ALA A 491 -72.84 -94.82 7.99
N ARG A 492 -72.34 -95.81 8.73
CA ARG A 492 -71.30 -95.61 9.75
C ARG A 492 -69.98 -95.13 9.16
N LEU A 493 -69.58 -95.65 8.00
CA LEU A 493 -68.37 -95.24 7.30
C LEU A 493 -68.49 -93.79 6.83
N ARG A 494 -69.66 -93.36 6.32
CA ARG A 494 -69.91 -91.94 6.00
C ARG A 494 -69.82 -91.04 7.23
N GLU A 495 -70.43 -91.43 8.35
CA GLU A 495 -70.31 -90.68 9.60
C GLU A 495 -68.86 -90.60 10.09
N THR A 496 -68.08 -91.69 10.00
CA THR A 496 -66.64 -91.66 10.35
C THR A 496 -65.81 -90.87 9.35
N THR A 497 -66.15 -90.88 8.07
CA THR A 497 -65.47 -90.11 7.03
C THR A 497 -65.78 -88.62 7.15
N ASP A 498 -67.02 -88.25 7.44
CA ASP A 498 -67.40 -86.86 7.69
C ASP A 498 -66.76 -86.33 8.99
N SER A 499 -66.64 -87.20 10.01
CA SER A 499 -65.88 -86.88 11.23
C SER A 499 -64.38 -86.74 10.95
N LEU A 500 -63.80 -87.58 10.08
CA LEU A 500 -62.41 -87.46 9.64
C LEU A 500 -62.16 -86.19 8.85
N TYR A 501 -63.05 -85.80 7.93
CA TYR A 501 -62.94 -84.52 7.21
C TYR A 501 -63.08 -83.32 8.14
N SER A 502 -63.91 -83.40 9.18
CA SER A 502 -63.99 -82.36 10.22
C SER A 502 -62.67 -82.24 10.99
N VAL A 503 -62.08 -83.38 11.39
CA VAL A 503 -60.80 -83.41 12.12
C VAL A 503 -59.63 -83.02 11.22
N GLU A 504 -59.63 -83.37 9.93
CA GLU A 504 -58.66 -82.89 8.94
C GLU A 504 -58.79 -81.38 8.71
N GLY A 505 -60.02 -80.86 8.63
CA GLY A 505 -60.27 -79.42 8.55
C GLY A 505 -59.78 -78.66 9.78
N GLU A 506 -59.99 -79.20 10.98
CA GLU A 506 -59.46 -78.65 12.24
C GLU A 506 -57.94 -78.73 12.31
N LEU A 507 -57.34 -79.84 11.86
CA LEU A 507 -55.89 -80.02 11.79
C LEU A 507 -55.24 -79.03 10.81
N ASP A 508 -55.83 -78.83 9.64
CA ASP A 508 -55.35 -77.85 8.65
C ASP A 508 -55.53 -76.42 9.14
N GLN A 509 -56.60 -76.14 9.87
CA GLN A 509 -56.83 -74.83 10.48
C GLN A 509 -55.81 -74.54 11.60
N GLU A 510 -55.50 -75.50 12.46
CA GLU A 510 -54.42 -75.39 13.46
C GLU A 510 -53.03 -75.28 12.81
N ARG A 511 -52.78 -76.01 11.71
CA ARG A 511 -51.54 -75.85 10.94
C ARG A 511 -51.39 -74.44 10.37
N GLN A 512 -52.43 -73.89 9.75
CA GLN A 512 -52.40 -72.53 9.23
C GLN A 512 -52.22 -71.49 10.35
N GLN A 513 -52.84 -71.70 11.51
CA GLN A 513 -52.66 -70.82 12.67
C GLN A 513 -51.23 -70.89 13.22
N HIS A 514 -50.65 -72.09 13.35
CA HIS A 514 -49.26 -72.25 13.75
C HIS A 514 -48.27 -71.67 12.74
N GLU A 515 -48.53 -71.82 11.45
CA GLU A 515 -47.69 -71.28 10.39
C GLU A 515 -47.75 -69.74 10.36
N ALA A 516 -48.94 -69.16 10.57
CA ALA A 516 -49.12 -67.72 10.75
C ALA A 516 -48.42 -67.20 12.04
N MET A 517 -48.51 -67.94 13.14
CA MET A 517 -47.82 -67.61 14.40
C MET A 517 -46.30 -67.63 14.21
N ILE A 518 -45.75 -68.64 13.52
CA ILE A 518 -44.32 -68.74 13.21
C ILE A 518 -43.87 -67.59 12.30
N ALA A 519 -44.68 -67.23 11.29
CA ALA A 519 -44.38 -66.09 10.42
C ALA A 519 -44.35 -64.77 11.21
N ALA A 520 -45.34 -64.52 12.08
CA ALA A 520 -45.38 -63.34 12.93
C ALA A 520 -44.19 -63.27 13.90
N MET A 521 -43.82 -64.39 14.54
CA MET A 521 -42.65 -64.46 15.41
C MET A 521 -41.34 -64.20 14.66
N ARG A 522 -41.21 -64.71 13.43
CA ARG A 522 -40.04 -64.44 12.55
C ARG A 522 -39.97 -62.98 12.14
N GLU A 523 -41.10 -62.35 11.83
CA GLU A 523 -41.15 -60.91 11.53
C GLU A 523 -40.76 -60.06 12.74
N GLU A 524 -41.19 -60.44 13.94
CA GLU A 524 -40.84 -59.73 15.17
C GLU A 524 -39.34 -59.89 15.52
N GLU A 525 -38.77 -61.09 15.36
CA GLU A 525 -37.32 -61.32 15.50
C GLU A 525 -36.52 -60.54 14.45
N LYS A 526 -36.97 -60.54 13.19
CA LYS A 526 -36.34 -59.74 12.13
C LYS A 526 -36.36 -58.25 12.46
N PHE A 527 -37.49 -57.73 12.95
CA PHE A 527 -37.58 -56.33 13.38
C PHE A 527 -36.63 -55.99 14.54
N LYS A 528 -36.47 -56.91 15.50
CA LYS A 528 -35.52 -56.75 16.61
C LYS A 528 -34.07 -56.76 16.11
N VAL A 529 -33.71 -57.66 15.21
CA VAL A 529 -32.38 -57.73 14.59
C VAL A 529 -32.09 -56.47 13.77
N ASP A 530 -33.01 -56.04 12.92
CA ASP A 530 -32.86 -54.82 12.11
C ASP A 530 -32.74 -53.56 12.98
N ARG A 531 -33.46 -53.53 14.12
CA ARG A 531 -33.34 -52.44 15.09
C ARG A 531 -31.98 -52.43 15.77
N MET A 532 -31.48 -53.59 16.22
CA MET A 532 -30.16 -53.71 16.83
C MET A 532 -29.04 -53.37 15.84
N ALA A 533 -29.18 -53.77 14.57
CA ALA A 533 -28.24 -53.42 13.50
C ALA A 533 -28.19 -51.89 13.28
N ARG A 534 -29.35 -51.23 13.18
CA ARG A 534 -29.44 -49.77 13.07
C ARG A 534 -28.88 -49.06 14.30
N ASP A 535 -29.19 -49.52 15.50
CA ASP A 535 -28.68 -48.90 16.74
C ASP A 535 -27.14 -49.04 16.85
N LEU A 536 -26.57 -50.15 16.39
CA LEU A 536 -25.12 -50.31 16.30
C LEU A 536 -24.51 -49.41 15.22
N GLU A 537 -25.12 -49.34 14.04
CA GLU A 537 -24.66 -48.49 12.94
C GLU A 537 -24.64 -47.00 13.33
N ILE A 538 -25.66 -46.53 14.04
CA ILE A 538 -25.73 -45.16 14.60
C ILE A 538 -24.62 -44.95 15.63
N LYS A 539 -24.36 -45.91 16.53
CA LYS A 539 -23.29 -45.78 17.53
C LYS A 539 -21.89 -45.76 16.90
N TRP A 540 -21.67 -46.59 15.88
CA TRP A 540 -20.39 -46.64 15.17
C TRP A 540 -20.16 -45.37 14.35
N THR A 541 -21.18 -44.87 13.65
CA THR A 541 -21.07 -43.60 12.91
C THR A 541 -20.86 -42.41 13.83
N GLU A 542 -21.53 -42.37 14.98
CA GLU A 542 -21.34 -41.31 15.97
C GLU A 542 -19.94 -41.38 16.62
N ASN A 543 -19.44 -42.56 16.98
CA ASN A 543 -18.07 -42.71 17.47
C ASN A 543 -17.03 -42.31 16.42
N LEU A 544 -17.21 -42.70 15.17
CA LEU A 544 -16.30 -42.32 14.09
C LEU A 544 -16.29 -40.79 13.88
N ARG A 545 -17.47 -40.17 13.97
CA ARG A 545 -17.63 -38.72 13.89
C ARG A 545 -16.93 -38.01 15.05
N GLN A 546 -17.06 -38.52 16.27
CA GLN A 546 -16.39 -37.97 17.45
C GLN A 546 -14.87 -38.08 17.35
N GLU A 547 -14.33 -39.23 16.94
CA GLU A 547 -12.89 -39.41 16.74
C GLU A 547 -12.36 -38.53 15.59
N CYS A 548 -13.10 -38.40 14.48
CA CYS A 548 -12.75 -37.47 13.42
C CYS A 548 -12.76 -36.01 13.88
N ASN A 549 -13.70 -35.62 14.74
CA ASN A 549 -13.74 -34.28 15.32
C ASN A 549 -12.56 -34.04 16.27
N LYS A 550 -12.26 -35.00 17.15
CA LYS A 550 -11.07 -34.94 18.03
C LYS A 550 -9.79 -34.77 17.23
N LEU A 551 -9.57 -35.60 16.20
CA LEU A 551 -8.39 -35.50 15.34
C LEU A 551 -8.31 -34.15 14.61
N ARG A 552 -9.44 -33.59 14.17
CA ARG A 552 -9.46 -32.24 13.59
C ARG A 552 -9.12 -31.17 14.62
N GLU A 553 -9.61 -31.28 15.85
CA GLU A 553 -9.31 -30.35 16.93
C GLU A 553 -7.87 -30.44 17.42
N GLU A 554 -7.30 -31.64 17.51
CA GLU A 554 -5.89 -31.87 17.79
C GLU A 554 -5.00 -31.27 16.69
N LEU A 555 -5.33 -31.52 15.42
CA LEU A 555 -4.59 -30.93 14.29
C LEU A 555 -4.70 -29.40 14.27
N ARG A 556 -5.88 -28.86 14.58
CA ARG A 556 -6.11 -27.41 14.69
C ARG A 556 -5.29 -26.79 15.82
N LEU A 557 -5.26 -27.42 16.99
CA LEU A 557 -4.46 -27.00 18.14
C LEU A 557 -2.97 -27.05 17.84
N GLN A 558 -2.51 -28.11 17.18
CA GLN A 558 -1.11 -28.25 16.79
C GLN A 558 -0.70 -27.18 15.77
N HIS A 559 -1.55 -26.87 14.77
CA HIS A 559 -1.32 -25.73 13.88
C HIS A 559 -1.32 -24.37 14.60
N GLU A 560 -2.19 -24.18 15.60
CA GLU A 560 -2.20 -22.97 16.42
C GLU A 560 -0.93 -22.84 17.29
N GLU A 561 -0.43 -23.95 17.84
CA GLU A 561 0.81 -24.00 18.61
C GLU A 561 2.04 -23.79 17.74
N ASP A 562 2.12 -24.43 16.57
CA ASP A 562 3.19 -24.22 15.59
C ASP A 562 3.21 -22.77 15.10
N LYS A 563 2.03 -22.20 14.82
CA LYS A 563 1.90 -20.78 14.45
C LYS A 563 2.34 -19.86 15.59
N LYS A 564 1.96 -20.16 16.85
CA LYS A 564 2.41 -19.40 18.02
C LYS A 564 3.92 -19.52 18.23
N ALA A 565 4.50 -20.70 18.05
CA ALA A 565 5.94 -20.94 18.15
C ALA A 565 6.71 -20.18 17.06
N ALA A 566 6.26 -20.25 15.80
CA ALA A 566 6.83 -19.50 14.69
C ALA A 566 6.73 -17.98 14.90
N MET A 567 5.58 -17.49 15.37
CA MET A 567 5.37 -16.07 15.68
C MET A 567 6.30 -15.60 16.81
N THR A 568 6.49 -16.44 17.83
CA THR A 568 7.36 -16.16 18.97
C THR A 568 8.84 -16.17 18.56
N GLN A 569 9.26 -17.10 17.69
CA GLN A 569 10.60 -17.11 17.12
C GLN A 569 10.86 -15.88 16.25
N LEU A 570 9.90 -15.47 15.42
CA LEU A 570 9.97 -14.24 14.63
C LEU A 570 10.07 -12.99 15.51
N LEU A 571 9.28 -12.92 16.58
CA LEU A 571 9.37 -11.85 17.57
C LEU A 571 10.73 -11.80 18.24
N GLN A 572 11.30 -12.95 18.63
CA GLN A 572 12.63 -12.99 19.22
C GLN A 572 13.73 -12.60 18.22
N LEU A 573 13.62 -13.01 16.95
CA LEU A 573 14.57 -12.59 15.91
C LEU A 573 14.49 -11.09 15.66
N LYS A 574 13.28 -10.54 15.53
CA LYS A 574 13.05 -9.09 15.43
C LYS A 574 13.61 -8.33 16.63
N GLU A 575 13.42 -8.84 17.84
CA GLU A 575 13.92 -8.18 19.05
C GLU A 575 15.45 -8.27 19.12
N ARG A 576 16.07 -9.37 18.70
CA ARG A 576 17.53 -9.50 18.57
C ARG A 576 18.09 -8.54 17.51
N GLU A 577 17.47 -8.42 16.34
CA GLU A 577 17.86 -7.47 15.30
C GLU A 577 17.73 -6.02 15.77
N LYS A 578 16.62 -5.69 16.44
CA LYS A 578 16.40 -4.36 17.02
C LYS A 578 17.45 -4.04 18.09
N ASN A 579 17.77 -5.00 18.95
CA ASN A 579 18.79 -4.82 19.98
C ASN A 579 20.19 -4.74 19.37
N ALA A 580 20.53 -5.56 18.37
CA ALA A 580 21.82 -5.46 17.67
C ALA A 580 21.98 -4.12 16.94
N ALA A 581 20.91 -3.61 16.31
CA ALA A 581 20.92 -2.28 15.71
C ALA A 581 21.07 -1.19 16.78
N ARG A 582 20.35 -1.30 17.91
CA ARG A 582 20.47 -0.37 19.03
C ARG A 582 21.89 -0.37 19.61
N ASP A 583 22.49 -1.53 19.83
CA ASP A 583 23.86 -1.69 20.33
C ASP A 583 24.88 -1.15 19.32
N GLY A 584 24.67 -1.36 18.03
CA GLY A 584 25.50 -0.80 16.95
C GLY A 584 25.45 0.73 16.91
N TRP A 585 24.27 1.31 17.05
CA TRP A 585 24.09 2.76 17.17
C TRP A 585 24.66 3.30 18.47
N GLN A 586 24.50 2.58 19.57
CA GLN A 586 25.02 2.98 20.87
C GLN A 586 26.56 2.99 20.88
N LYS A 587 27.20 1.98 20.28
CA LYS A 587 28.65 2.00 20.03
C LYS A 587 29.07 3.17 19.15
N LYS A 588 28.31 3.48 18.09
CA LYS A 588 28.59 4.64 17.23
C LYS A 588 28.52 5.95 18.03
N VAL A 589 27.56 6.07 18.94
CA VAL A 589 27.42 7.22 19.83
C VAL A 589 28.57 7.27 20.84
N GLU A 590 28.97 6.14 21.43
CA GLU A 590 30.13 6.04 22.32
C GLU A 590 31.43 6.43 21.59
N ASP A 591 31.69 5.90 20.40
CA ASP A 591 32.86 6.26 19.58
C ASP A 591 32.89 7.76 19.24
N LEU A 592 31.73 8.35 18.95
CA LEU A 592 31.62 9.80 18.68
C LEU A 592 31.81 10.62 19.95
N LEU A 593 31.31 10.16 21.09
CA LEU A 593 31.54 10.80 22.39
C LEU A 593 33.01 10.71 22.82
N ASP A 594 33.68 9.60 22.55
CA ASP A 594 35.11 9.41 22.79
C ASP A 594 35.95 10.31 21.87
N GLN A 595 35.58 10.44 20.59
CA GLN A 595 36.21 11.39 19.67
C GLN A 595 36.01 12.84 20.13
N ILE A 596 34.81 13.21 20.57
CA ILE A 596 34.54 14.54 21.12
C ILE A 596 35.37 14.77 22.40
N SER A 597 35.50 13.75 23.25
CA SER A 597 36.29 13.83 24.48
C SER A 597 37.78 13.96 24.19
N LEU A 598 38.31 13.23 23.21
CA LEU A 598 39.69 13.33 22.75
C LEU A 598 39.98 14.71 22.13
N LEU A 599 39.04 15.24 21.33
CA LEU A 599 39.14 16.59 20.78
C LEU A 599 39.08 17.66 21.87
N LYS A 600 38.21 17.51 22.86
CA LYS A 600 38.15 18.40 24.04
C LYS A 600 39.47 18.36 24.82
N GLN A 601 40.01 17.17 25.09
CA GLN A 601 41.29 17.02 25.77
C GLN A 601 42.45 17.64 24.98
N ASN A 602 42.47 17.48 23.65
CA ASN A 602 43.46 18.13 22.79
C ASN A 602 43.32 19.65 22.78
N LEU A 603 42.11 20.18 22.71
CA LEU A 603 41.83 21.62 22.81
C LEU A 603 42.25 22.18 24.19
N GLU A 604 41.99 21.45 25.27
CA GLU A 604 42.36 21.84 26.63
C GLU A 604 43.88 21.75 26.85
N MET A 605 44.54 20.78 26.23
CA MET A 605 46.01 20.70 26.19
C MET A 605 46.61 21.87 25.37
N GLN A 606 46.03 22.22 24.23
CA GLN A 606 46.45 23.39 23.43
C GLN A 606 46.21 24.71 24.17
N LEU A 607 45.08 24.83 24.88
CA LEU A 607 44.76 25.99 25.73
C LEU A 607 45.72 26.10 26.90
N SER A 608 46.00 25.00 27.60
CA SER A 608 46.97 25.02 28.71
C SER A 608 48.40 25.30 28.23
N GLN A 609 48.81 24.80 27.06
CA GLN A 609 50.10 25.12 26.45
C GLN A 609 50.20 26.58 26.01
N SER A 610 49.16 27.13 25.39
CA SER A 610 49.12 28.55 25.03
C SER A 610 49.04 29.46 26.25
N GLN A 611 48.30 29.06 27.29
CA GLN A 611 48.24 29.78 28.57
C GLN A 611 49.58 29.74 29.32
N SER A 612 50.29 28.60 29.31
CA SER A 612 51.64 28.49 29.89
C SER A 612 52.65 29.35 29.14
N SER A 613 52.58 29.36 27.80
CA SER A 613 53.42 30.22 26.95
C SER A 613 53.13 31.71 27.20
N LEU A 614 51.86 32.08 27.36
CA LEU A 614 51.44 33.43 27.72
C LEU A 614 51.96 33.83 29.12
N GLN A 615 51.87 32.94 30.10
CA GLN A 615 52.39 33.18 31.46
C GLN A 615 53.92 33.33 31.46
N GLN A 616 54.65 32.53 30.69
CA GLN A 616 56.10 32.69 30.52
C GLN A 616 56.46 34.03 29.87
N LEU A 617 55.74 34.43 28.82
CA LEU A 617 55.97 35.70 28.15
C LEU A 617 55.61 36.89 29.06
N GLN A 618 54.53 36.78 29.83
CA GLN A 618 54.14 37.79 30.81
C GLN A 618 55.17 37.90 31.95
N ALA A 619 55.74 36.78 32.40
CA ALA A 619 56.83 36.77 33.37
C ALA A 619 58.09 37.43 32.80
N GLN A 620 58.46 37.13 31.55
CA GLN A 620 59.58 37.78 30.85
C GLN A 620 59.37 39.29 30.74
N PHE A 621 58.18 39.75 30.31
CA PHE A 621 57.89 41.18 30.27
C PHE A 621 57.92 41.82 31.66
N SER A 622 57.45 41.14 32.70
CA SER A 622 57.51 41.66 34.07
C SER A 622 58.94 41.81 34.56
N GLN A 623 59.81 40.86 34.20
CA GLN A 623 61.23 40.86 34.55
C GLN A 623 62.00 41.93 33.78
N GLU A 624 61.71 42.10 32.49
CA GLU A 624 62.31 43.14 31.66
C GLU A 624 61.86 44.54 32.09
N ARG A 625 60.59 44.68 32.48
CA ARG A 625 60.06 45.92 33.08
C ARG A 625 60.73 46.24 34.42
N GLN A 626 60.98 45.24 35.27
CA GLN A 626 61.76 45.43 36.49
C GLN A 626 63.21 45.82 36.20
N ARG A 627 63.88 45.18 35.24
CA ARG A 627 65.24 45.53 34.83
C ARG A 627 65.32 46.99 34.36
N LEU A 628 64.41 47.41 33.48
CA LEU A 628 64.35 48.79 32.99
C LEU A 628 64.03 49.79 34.12
N THR A 629 63.21 49.40 35.10
CA THR A 629 62.91 50.26 36.26
C THR A 629 64.16 50.45 37.14
N GLN A 630 64.94 49.38 37.34
CA GLN A 630 66.22 49.45 38.06
C GLN A 630 67.24 50.30 37.31
N GLU A 631 67.34 50.14 35.99
CA GLU A 631 68.24 50.92 35.13
C GLU A 631 67.88 52.42 35.14
N ILE A 632 66.59 52.76 35.17
CA ILE A 632 66.14 54.16 35.34
C ILE A 632 66.51 54.70 36.74
N GLN A 633 66.33 53.90 37.80
CA GLN A 633 66.70 54.31 39.16
C GLN A 633 68.21 54.55 39.29
N GLU A 634 69.03 53.66 38.72
CA GLU A 634 70.49 53.82 38.71
C GLU A 634 70.90 55.09 37.94
N LEU A 635 70.28 55.37 36.80
CA LEU A 635 70.53 56.61 36.04
C LEU A 635 70.05 57.87 36.78
N GLU A 636 68.92 57.81 37.49
CA GLU A 636 68.43 58.89 38.35
C GLU A 636 69.38 59.16 39.53
N GLU A 637 69.92 58.11 40.16
CA GLU A 637 70.91 58.22 41.23
C GLU A 637 72.23 58.81 40.71
N GLU A 638 72.71 58.36 39.55
CA GLU A 638 73.87 58.97 38.88
C GLU A 638 73.64 60.45 38.55
N HIS A 639 72.44 60.79 38.04
CA HIS A 639 72.09 62.18 37.76
C HIS A 639 72.03 63.03 39.03
N GLN A 640 71.48 62.50 40.13
CA GLN A 640 71.48 63.19 41.42
C GLN A 640 72.90 63.36 41.98
N GLN A 641 73.78 62.37 41.82
CA GLN A 641 75.18 62.49 42.22
C GLN A 641 75.93 63.51 41.37
N ARG A 642 75.72 63.53 40.04
CA ARG A 642 76.27 64.58 39.16
C ARG A 642 75.75 65.96 39.54
N HIS A 643 74.47 66.08 39.88
CA HIS A 643 73.88 67.34 40.32
C HIS A 643 74.49 67.82 41.65
N LYS A 644 74.66 66.93 42.63
CA LYS A 644 75.34 67.24 43.91
C LYS A 644 76.78 67.66 43.69
N SER A 645 77.54 66.91 42.90
CA SER A 645 78.93 67.24 42.56
C SER A 645 79.04 68.58 41.83
N LEU A 646 78.11 68.89 40.93
CA LEU A 646 78.06 70.19 40.24
C LEU A 646 77.70 71.33 41.20
N GLN A 647 76.76 71.11 42.13
CA GLN A 647 76.45 72.09 43.18
C GLN A 647 77.65 72.32 44.11
N GLU A 648 78.35 71.28 44.52
CA GLU A 648 79.57 71.38 45.33
C GLU A 648 80.68 72.11 44.59
N ALA A 649 80.91 71.80 43.30
CA ALA A 649 81.85 72.53 42.46
C ALA A 649 81.48 74.01 42.30
N HIS A 650 80.19 74.32 42.19
CA HIS A 650 79.70 75.70 42.13
C HIS A 650 79.90 76.43 43.47
N ILE A 651 79.66 75.78 44.61
CA ILE A 651 79.95 76.34 45.94
C ILE A 651 81.44 76.61 46.11
N LEU A 652 82.31 75.66 45.74
CA LEU A 652 83.76 75.84 45.80
C LEU A 652 84.25 76.94 44.85
N ALA A 653 83.69 77.05 43.65
CA ALA A 653 84.01 78.14 42.73
C ALA A 653 83.55 79.49 43.28
N PHE A 654 82.38 79.55 43.92
CA PHE A 654 81.86 80.77 44.55
C PHE A 654 82.72 81.17 45.75
N GLN A 655 83.11 80.22 46.61
CA GLN A 655 84.03 80.45 47.72
C GLN A 655 85.40 80.92 47.25
N ASN A 656 85.97 80.30 46.21
CA ASN A 656 87.23 80.78 45.62
C ASN A 656 87.09 82.18 45.02
N MET A 657 85.95 82.51 44.39
CA MET A 657 85.67 83.86 43.89
C MET A 657 85.48 84.88 45.03
N GLU A 658 84.89 84.48 46.15
CA GLU A 658 84.79 85.32 47.36
C GLU A 658 86.16 85.51 48.02
N GLU A 659 86.96 84.45 48.20
CA GLU A 659 88.31 84.52 48.76
C GLU A 659 89.24 85.39 47.91
N THR A 660 89.19 85.25 46.57
CA THR A 660 89.95 86.11 45.66
C THR A 660 89.49 87.56 45.72
N LYS A 661 88.18 87.83 45.82
CA LYS A 661 87.66 89.18 46.07
C LYS A 661 88.11 89.74 47.41
N GLU A 662 88.09 88.95 48.48
CA GLU A 662 88.56 89.36 49.80
C GLU A 662 90.08 89.62 49.82
N GLN A 663 90.86 88.85 49.07
CA GLN A 663 92.29 89.08 48.88
C GLN A 663 92.57 90.33 48.05
N GLU A 664 91.83 90.55 46.95
CA GLU A 664 91.91 91.81 46.18
C GLU A 664 91.49 93.01 47.04
N GLN A 665 90.47 92.87 47.87
CA GLN A 665 90.02 93.91 48.79
C GLN A 665 91.04 94.17 49.89
N LYS A 666 91.65 93.13 50.49
CA LYS A 666 92.75 93.27 51.44
C LYS A 666 93.99 93.89 50.82
N GLU A 667 94.36 93.50 49.60
CA GLU A 667 95.46 94.15 48.87
C GLU A 667 95.15 95.61 48.58
N LEU A 668 93.90 95.97 48.26
CA LEU A 668 93.48 97.35 48.12
C LEU A 668 93.53 98.10 49.45
N GLU A 669 93.06 97.50 50.54
CA GLU A 669 93.10 98.07 51.90
C GLU A 669 94.54 98.24 52.41
N GLU A 670 95.43 97.27 52.16
CA GLU A 670 96.87 97.36 52.47
C GLU A 670 97.55 98.42 51.60
N ARG A 671 97.25 98.50 50.29
CA ARG A 671 97.76 99.58 49.42
C ARG A 671 97.24 100.95 49.87
N LEU A 672 96.00 101.03 50.35
CA LEU A 672 95.41 102.27 50.88
C LEU A 672 96.02 102.64 52.23
N GLN A 673 96.25 101.68 53.14
CA GLN A 673 96.91 101.90 54.42
C GLN A 673 98.39 102.24 54.26
N GLN A 674 99.08 101.61 53.30
CA GLN A 674 100.46 101.92 52.96
C GLN A 674 100.57 103.33 52.39
N LYS A 675 99.70 103.71 51.43
CA LYS A 675 99.58 105.09 50.94
C LYS A 675 99.24 106.07 52.06
N HIS A 676 98.30 105.74 52.94
CA HIS A 676 97.92 106.62 54.05
C HIS A 676 99.07 106.79 55.06
N SER A 677 99.87 105.73 55.31
CA SER A 677 101.04 105.80 56.20
C SER A 677 102.20 106.58 55.58
N GLU A 678 102.41 106.47 54.27
CA GLU A 678 103.38 107.25 53.49
C GLU A 678 102.95 108.72 53.39
N GLU A 679 101.67 109.00 53.17
CA GLU A 679 101.07 110.33 53.17
C GLU A 679 101.14 110.98 54.55
N LEU A 680 100.94 110.27 55.65
CA LEU A 680 101.03 110.81 57.01
C LEU A 680 102.49 111.06 57.45
N HIS A 681 103.44 110.29 56.90
CA HIS A 681 104.89 110.50 57.11
C HIS A 681 105.42 111.65 56.24
N ALA A 682 104.96 111.76 54.99
CA ALA A 682 105.23 112.88 54.09
C ALA A 682 104.55 114.17 54.56
N LEU A 683 103.35 114.11 55.15
CA LEU A 683 102.65 115.27 55.71
C LEU A 683 103.35 115.82 56.96
N LYS A 684 103.96 114.96 57.80
CA LYS A 684 104.77 115.42 58.95
C LYS A 684 106.11 116.08 58.56
N GLU A 685 106.74 115.64 57.47
CA GLU A 685 107.97 116.24 56.92
C GLU A 685 107.67 117.52 56.11
N THR A 686 106.56 117.53 55.35
CA THR A 686 106.12 118.71 54.57
C THR A 686 105.52 119.80 55.45
N HIS A 687 104.90 119.50 56.59
CA HIS A 687 104.42 120.54 57.54
C HIS A 687 105.58 121.29 58.25
N LYS A 688 106.78 120.70 58.29
CA LYS A 688 108.01 121.33 58.78
C LYS A 688 108.67 122.26 57.74
N GLN A 689 108.46 121.99 56.45
CA GLN A 689 109.01 122.77 55.32
C GLN A 689 107.99 123.78 54.74
N ALA A 690 106.69 123.55 54.89
CA ALA A 690 105.62 124.43 54.42
C ALA A 690 105.43 125.70 55.29
N MET A 691 105.79 125.67 56.57
CA MET A 691 105.76 126.88 57.44
C MET A 691 106.82 127.94 57.05
N GLU A 692 107.83 127.57 56.24
CA GLU A 692 108.85 128.49 55.72
C GLU A 692 108.56 128.95 54.27
N GLY A 693 107.75 128.23 53.49
CA GLY A 693 107.37 128.57 52.10
C GLY A 693 106.08 129.38 51.93
N PHE A 694 105.10 129.22 52.84
CA PHE A 694 103.78 129.88 52.78
C PHE A 694 103.79 131.41 52.93
N LYS A 695 104.95 132.02 53.18
CA LYS A 695 105.11 133.48 53.33
C LYS A 695 105.34 134.24 52.03
N LEU A 696 105.68 133.58 50.93
CA LEU A 696 106.14 134.27 49.70
C LEU A 696 105.27 134.02 48.45
N GLU A 697 104.45 132.97 48.41
CA GLU A 697 103.70 132.57 47.19
C GLU A 697 102.21 132.98 47.21
N MET A 698 101.66 133.43 48.35
CA MET A 698 100.24 133.84 48.48
C MET A 698 99.89 135.14 47.73
N GLU A 699 100.87 135.87 47.19
CA GLU A 699 100.65 137.18 46.53
C GLU A 699 100.54 137.12 44.99
N GLN A 700 100.74 135.98 44.32
CA GLN A 700 100.78 135.94 42.84
C GLN A 700 99.75 135.05 42.11
N GLU A 701 99.04 134.13 42.75
CA GLU A 701 98.15 133.17 42.03
C GLU A 701 96.64 133.42 42.15
N LEU A 702 96.20 134.42 42.92
CA LEU A 702 94.77 134.66 43.22
C LEU A 702 93.95 135.33 42.09
N GLN A 703 94.53 135.54 40.90
CA GLN A 703 93.91 136.33 39.83
C GLN A 703 93.67 135.59 38.50
N THR A 704 94.18 134.36 38.34
CA THR A 704 94.08 133.59 37.07
C THR A 704 93.15 132.37 37.15
N LEU A 705 92.87 131.80 38.32
CA LEU A 705 92.05 130.57 38.46
C LEU A 705 90.53 130.79 38.47
N ARG A 706 90.06 132.04 38.35
CA ARG A 706 88.62 132.38 38.47
C ARG A 706 87.82 132.30 37.16
N PHE A 707 88.46 132.11 36.00
CA PHE A 707 87.77 132.17 34.69
C PHE A 707 87.62 130.81 33.99
N GLU A 708 88.36 129.77 34.39
CA GLU A 708 88.42 128.49 33.65
C GLU A 708 87.40 127.43 34.13
N LEU A 709 86.87 127.53 35.36
CA LEU A 709 85.99 126.52 35.96
C LEU A 709 84.48 126.64 35.61
N GLU A 710 84.04 127.71 34.93
CA GLU A 710 82.61 127.97 34.68
C GLU A 710 82.10 127.44 33.32
N ASP A 711 82.99 127.18 32.35
CA ASP A 711 82.63 126.70 31.00
C ASP A 711 82.67 125.16 30.86
N GLU A 712 83.50 124.44 31.62
CA GLU A 712 83.61 122.97 31.54
C GLU A 712 82.41 122.22 32.16
N GLY A 713 81.74 122.80 33.16
CA GLY A 713 80.58 122.19 33.82
C GLY A 713 79.32 122.10 32.95
N LYS A 714 79.16 123.01 31.96
CA LYS A 714 77.99 123.03 31.07
C LYS A 714 78.08 122.01 29.93
N ALA A 715 79.27 121.67 29.47
CA ALA A 715 79.47 120.71 28.37
C ALA A 715 79.24 119.25 28.80
N MET A 716 79.66 118.88 30.01
CA MET A 716 79.58 117.49 30.48
C MET A 716 78.13 117.02 30.73
N LEU A 717 77.27 117.89 31.28
CA LEU A 717 75.85 117.60 31.54
C LEU A 717 74.99 117.41 30.26
N ALA A 718 75.39 117.99 29.12
CA ALA A 718 74.70 117.81 27.85
C ALA A 718 74.99 116.44 27.21
N SER A 719 76.22 115.92 27.37
CA SER A 719 76.62 114.63 26.79
C SER A 719 75.92 113.43 27.45
N LEU A 720 75.84 113.41 28.78
CA LEU A 720 75.20 112.33 29.55
C LEU A 720 73.69 112.23 29.31
N ARG A 721 73.01 113.37 29.06
CA ARG A 721 71.59 113.38 28.69
C ARG A 721 71.32 112.82 27.30
N SER A 722 72.25 112.99 26.35
CA SER A 722 72.13 112.45 25.01
C SER A 722 72.32 110.93 24.98
N GLU A 723 73.30 110.41 25.72
CA GLU A 723 73.59 108.97 25.77
C GLU A 723 72.47 108.18 26.46
N LEU A 724 71.92 108.69 27.56
CA LEU A 724 70.81 108.04 28.26
C LEU A 724 69.55 107.96 27.38
N ASN A 725 69.22 109.05 26.67
CA ASN A 725 68.08 109.04 25.75
C ASN A 725 68.29 108.07 24.57
N HIS A 726 69.52 107.90 24.07
CA HIS A 726 69.82 106.94 23.01
C HIS A 726 69.63 105.48 23.46
N GLN A 727 70.11 105.13 24.66
CA GLN A 727 69.96 103.79 25.22
C GLN A 727 68.49 103.44 25.53
N HIS A 728 67.72 104.40 26.05
CA HIS A 728 66.29 104.22 26.27
C HIS A 728 65.51 104.02 24.95
N ALA A 729 65.86 104.76 23.89
CA ALA A 729 65.23 104.58 22.59
C ALA A 729 65.56 103.20 21.97
N ALA A 730 66.82 102.77 22.03
CA ALA A 730 67.25 101.47 21.50
C ALA A 730 66.58 100.28 22.21
N ALA A 731 66.43 100.34 23.53
CA ALA A 731 65.76 99.29 24.30
C ALA A 731 64.26 99.19 23.98
N ILE A 732 63.57 100.33 23.78
CA ILE A 732 62.16 100.37 23.39
C ILE A 732 61.96 99.78 21.98
N ASP A 733 62.86 100.08 21.04
CA ASP A 733 62.76 99.56 19.68
C ASP A 733 63.07 98.06 19.59
N GLN A 734 64.02 97.54 20.39
CA GLN A 734 64.25 96.10 20.51
C GLN A 734 63.03 95.37 21.09
N LEU A 735 62.41 95.91 22.14
CA LEU A 735 61.21 95.31 22.75
C LEU A 735 60.03 95.31 21.77
N ARG A 736 59.84 96.40 21.02
CA ARG A 736 58.83 96.48 19.96
C ARG A 736 59.11 95.46 18.85
N HIS A 737 60.37 95.28 18.46
CA HIS A 737 60.72 94.32 17.41
C HIS A 737 60.46 92.87 17.85
N SER A 738 60.85 92.47 19.07
CA SER A 738 60.55 91.13 19.60
C SER A 738 59.05 90.88 19.72
N HIS A 739 58.28 91.85 20.24
CA HIS A 739 56.83 91.68 20.36
C HIS A 739 56.13 91.59 18.99
N GLN A 740 56.61 92.35 18.00
CA GLN A 740 56.12 92.26 16.62
C GLN A 740 56.42 90.88 16.00
N GLN A 741 57.60 90.31 16.26
CA GLN A 741 57.96 88.97 15.78
C GLN A 741 57.11 87.87 16.44
N GLU A 742 56.90 87.93 17.76
CA GLU A 742 56.04 86.99 18.48
C GLU A 742 54.59 87.05 18.00
N LEU A 743 54.05 88.25 17.74
CA LEU A 743 52.71 88.42 17.18
C LEU A 743 52.56 87.82 15.78
N VAL A 744 53.59 87.91 14.94
CA VAL A 744 53.58 87.29 13.60
C VAL A 744 53.67 85.77 13.71
N ALA A 745 54.52 85.25 14.60
CA ALA A 745 54.64 83.81 14.84
C ALA A 745 53.32 83.19 15.34
N ALA A 746 52.68 83.82 16.33
CA ALA A 746 51.40 83.37 16.87
C ALA A 746 50.28 83.41 15.81
N LYS A 747 50.26 84.42 14.93
CA LYS A 747 49.31 84.49 13.80
C LYS A 747 49.52 83.35 12.80
N MET A 748 50.77 83.06 12.43
CA MET A 748 51.07 81.97 11.50
C MET A 748 50.71 80.59 12.08
N GLU A 749 50.87 80.39 13.39
CA GLU A 749 50.50 79.14 14.06
C GLU A 749 48.98 78.95 14.16
N LEU A 750 48.24 80.04 14.38
CA LEU A 750 46.78 80.04 14.30
C LEU A 750 46.28 79.73 12.89
N GLU A 751 46.86 80.34 11.86
CA GLU A 751 46.52 80.07 10.45
C GLU A 751 46.79 78.62 10.06
N ARG A 752 47.91 78.02 10.51
CA ARG A 752 48.20 76.60 10.30
C ARG A 752 47.16 75.70 10.98
N SER A 753 46.75 76.03 12.20
CA SER A 753 45.76 75.26 12.95
C SER A 753 44.37 75.30 12.27
N ILE A 754 43.97 76.47 11.77
CA ILE A 754 42.73 76.64 10.99
C ILE A 754 42.78 75.85 9.68
N GLU A 755 43.92 75.89 8.97
CA GLU A 755 44.09 75.15 7.72
C GLU A 755 44.11 73.62 7.93
N LEU A 756 44.68 73.14 9.04
CA LEU A 756 44.65 71.73 9.42
C LEU A 756 43.20 71.28 9.75
N GLY A 757 42.45 72.10 10.49
CA GLY A 757 41.02 71.88 10.75
C GLY A 757 40.20 71.83 9.47
N ARG A 758 40.45 72.73 8.51
CA ARG A 758 39.80 72.72 7.19
C ARG A 758 40.11 71.46 6.36
N ARG A 759 41.31 70.91 6.46
CA ARG A 759 41.67 69.66 5.77
C ARG A 759 40.94 68.46 6.36
N GLN A 760 40.89 68.37 7.70
CA GLN A 760 40.14 67.33 8.39
C GLN A 760 38.64 67.42 8.06
N GLU A 761 38.06 68.61 8.03
CA GLU A 761 36.66 68.82 7.65
C GLU A 761 36.38 68.35 6.21
N LYS A 762 37.28 68.63 5.27
CA LYS A 762 37.19 68.11 3.88
C LYS A 762 37.29 66.59 3.82
N GLU A 763 38.21 65.98 4.56
CA GLU A 763 38.35 64.52 4.63
C GLU A 763 37.10 63.86 5.20
N PHE A 764 36.51 64.43 6.27
CA PHE A 764 35.24 63.95 6.80
C PHE A 764 34.10 64.12 5.80
N LEU A 765 34.02 65.25 5.08
CA LEU A 765 33.01 65.45 4.03
C LEU A 765 33.17 64.47 2.88
N CYS A 766 34.39 64.19 2.42
CA CYS A 766 34.67 63.15 1.43
C CYS A 766 34.24 61.78 1.95
N ARG A 767 34.60 61.42 3.19
CA ARG A 767 34.20 60.14 3.79
C ARG A 767 32.68 60.00 3.94
N ILE A 768 31.98 61.09 4.28
CA ILE A 768 30.52 61.12 4.33
C ILE A 768 29.94 60.91 2.92
N SER A 769 30.50 61.54 1.89
CA SER A 769 30.07 61.33 0.50
C SER A 769 30.28 59.88 0.05
N ASP A 770 31.44 59.30 0.33
CA ASP A 770 31.74 57.90 -0.03
C ASP A 770 30.77 56.94 0.65
N LEU A 771 30.49 57.14 1.94
CA LEU A 771 29.51 56.33 2.68
C LEU A 771 28.08 56.51 2.15
N GLN A 772 27.71 57.73 1.73
CA GLN A 772 26.44 57.98 1.06
C GLN A 772 26.36 57.28 -0.31
N ASP A 773 27.46 57.22 -1.06
CA ASP A 773 27.53 56.49 -2.33
C ASP A 773 27.44 54.97 -2.14
N GLU A 774 28.11 54.43 -1.12
CA GLU A 774 27.98 53.02 -0.72
C GLU A 774 26.54 52.67 -0.32
N LEU A 775 25.88 53.53 0.45
CA LEU A 775 24.46 53.37 0.81
C LEU A 775 23.58 53.39 -0.44
N ARG A 776 23.76 54.36 -1.34
CA ARG A 776 23.05 54.42 -2.63
C ARG A 776 23.28 53.17 -3.48
N HIS A 777 24.47 52.58 -3.43
CA HIS A 777 24.76 51.33 -4.14
C HIS A 777 24.04 50.14 -3.49
N ARG A 778 24.04 50.06 -2.16
CA ARG A 778 23.32 49.00 -1.45
C ARG A 778 21.81 49.10 -1.65
N ASP A 779 21.25 50.31 -1.61
CA ASP A 779 19.83 50.55 -1.88
C ASP A 779 19.44 50.13 -3.31
N ARG A 780 20.29 50.43 -4.30
CA ARG A 780 20.08 49.95 -5.69
C ARG A 780 20.12 48.43 -5.78
N HIS A 781 21.08 47.79 -5.12
CA HIS A 781 21.20 46.34 -5.12
C HIS A 781 20.00 45.66 -4.42
N ILE A 782 19.54 46.23 -3.30
CA ILE A 782 18.32 45.78 -2.62
C ILE A 782 17.11 45.92 -3.56
N ALA A 783 16.96 47.05 -4.24
CA ALA A 783 15.87 47.25 -5.20
C ALA A 783 15.93 46.29 -6.42
N GLU A 784 17.12 45.88 -6.84
CA GLU A 784 17.32 44.86 -7.88
C GLU A 784 16.90 43.46 -7.38
N LEU A 785 17.31 43.09 -6.16
CA LEU A 785 16.89 41.85 -5.52
C LEU A 785 15.38 41.82 -5.29
N ASP A 786 14.76 42.93 -4.89
CA ASP A 786 13.30 43.04 -4.73
C ASP A 786 12.57 42.82 -6.07
N LYS A 787 13.09 43.37 -7.17
CA LYS A 787 12.53 43.11 -8.52
C LYS A 787 12.68 41.65 -8.92
N GLU A 788 13.79 41.02 -8.58
CA GLU A 788 14.04 39.61 -8.89
C GLU A 788 13.12 38.70 -8.06
N ILE A 789 12.90 39.03 -6.78
CA ILE A 789 11.91 38.39 -5.91
C ILE A 789 10.51 38.54 -6.49
N LEU A 790 10.11 39.74 -6.94
CA LEU A 790 8.81 39.96 -7.58
C LEU A 790 8.67 39.15 -8.87
N HIS A 791 9.68 39.12 -9.72
CA HIS A 791 9.67 38.33 -10.95
C HIS A 791 9.57 36.83 -10.67
N LEU A 792 10.28 36.32 -9.67
CA LEU A 792 10.17 34.94 -9.21
C LEU A 792 8.78 34.64 -8.65
N HIS A 793 8.17 35.55 -7.89
CA HIS A 793 6.80 35.39 -7.41
C HIS A 793 5.77 35.36 -8.55
N GLU A 794 5.94 36.20 -9.57
CA GLU A 794 5.10 36.19 -10.78
C GLU A 794 5.26 34.87 -11.55
N ASN A 795 6.49 34.37 -11.70
CA ASN A 795 6.77 33.08 -12.34
C ASN A 795 6.17 31.91 -11.56
N ILE A 796 6.29 31.90 -10.22
CA ILE A 796 5.67 30.89 -9.35
C ILE A 796 4.15 30.96 -9.49
N SER A 797 3.56 32.16 -9.48
CA SER A 797 2.11 32.36 -9.66
C SER A 797 1.62 31.87 -11.04
N ALA A 798 2.37 32.16 -12.11
CA ALA A 798 2.08 31.69 -13.45
C ALA A 798 2.15 30.16 -13.55
N LEU A 799 3.21 29.54 -13.03
CA LEU A 799 3.38 28.08 -12.98
C LEU A 799 2.27 27.43 -12.14
N THR A 800 1.88 28.04 -11.03
CA THR A 800 0.79 27.54 -10.17
C THR A 800 -0.53 27.52 -10.93
N LYS A 801 -0.86 28.59 -11.66
CA LYS A 801 -2.07 28.65 -12.52
C LYS A 801 -2.02 27.63 -13.66
N GLU A 802 -0.86 27.41 -14.26
CA GLU A 802 -0.70 26.39 -15.30
C GLU A 802 -0.89 24.98 -14.73
N LEU A 803 -0.35 24.70 -13.54
CA LEU A 803 -0.55 23.45 -12.81
C LEU A 803 -2.03 23.21 -12.47
N GLU A 804 -2.74 24.24 -12.00
CA GLU A 804 -4.19 24.17 -11.77
C GLU A 804 -4.98 23.92 -13.06
N PHE A 805 -4.59 24.56 -14.17
CA PHE A 805 -5.21 24.33 -15.48
C PHE A 805 -4.97 22.90 -15.96
N LYS A 806 -3.74 22.39 -15.87
CA LYS A 806 -3.41 20.99 -16.21
C LYS A 806 -4.14 20.00 -15.30
N GLY A 807 -4.30 20.32 -14.01
CA GLY A 807 -5.10 19.54 -13.07
C GLY A 807 -6.57 19.46 -13.49
N LYS A 808 -7.17 20.59 -13.91
CA LYS A 808 -8.54 20.62 -14.46
C LYS A 808 -8.66 19.82 -15.76
N GLU A 809 -7.65 19.89 -16.62
CA GLU A 809 -7.63 19.15 -17.88
C GLU A 809 -7.52 17.62 -17.66
N ILE A 810 -6.70 17.18 -16.71
CA ILE A 810 -6.63 15.77 -16.31
C ILE A 810 -7.99 15.29 -15.78
N LEU A 811 -8.65 16.09 -14.94
CA LEU A 811 -9.99 15.75 -14.45
C LEU A 811 -11.03 15.67 -15.58
N ARG A 812 -10.93 16.55 -16.60
CA ARG A 812 -11.79 16.50 -17.79
C ARG A 812 -11.54 15.26 -18.63
N ILE A 813 -10.27 14.93 -18.92
CA ILE A 813 -9.92 13.70 -19.66
C ILE A 813 -10.38 12.46 -18.91
N HIS A 814 -10.21 12.45 -17.58
CA HIS A 814 -10.65 11.33 -16.74
C HIS A 814 -12.17 11.20 -16.70
N SER A 815 -12.92 12.31 -16.67
CA SER A 815 -14.39 12.25 -16.73
C SER A 815 -14.89 11.81 -18.11
N GLU A 816 -14.30 12.30 -19.20
CA GLU A 816 -14.60 11.88 -20.58
C GLU A 816 -14.27 10.40 -20.80
N SER A 817 -13.11 9.93 -20.35
CA SER A 817 -12.72 8.51 -20.42
C SER A 817 -13.68 7.63 -19.64
N ASN A 818 -14.07 8.02 -18.42
CA ASN A 818 -15.04 7.25 -17.63
C ASN A 818 -16.44 7.26 -18.23
N GLN A 819 -16.82 8.32 -18.96
CA GLN A 819 -18.07 8.35 -19.70
C GLN A 819 -18.01 7.42 -20.91
N GLN A 820 -16.89 7.37 -21.64
CA GLN A 820 -16.69 6.44 -22.74
C GLN A 820 -16.70 4.98 -22.28
N ILE A 821 -16.04 4.65 -21.16
CA ILE A 821 -16.07 3.31 -20.57
C ILE A 821 -17.52 2.91 -20.25
N ARG A 822 -18.29 3.79 -19.60
CA ARG A 822 -19.71 3.52 -19.29
C ARG A 822 -20.56 3.31 -20.55
N MET A 823 -20.32 4.08 -21.61
CA MET A 823 -21.00 3.88 -22.89
C MET A 823 -20.64 2.52 -23.51
N HIS A 824 -19.36 2.13 -23.49
CA HIS A 824 -18.91 0.83 -24.01
C HIS A 824 -19.45 -0.34 -23.19
N GLU A 825 -19.47 -0.24 -21.86
CA GLU A 825 -20.06 -1.25 -20.97
C GLU A 825 -21.56 -1.41 -21.22
N GLN A 826 -22.27 -0.29 -21.42
CA GLN A 826 -23.70 -0.31 -21.73
C GLN A 826 -23.97 -0.96 -23.09
N ASP A 827 -23.17 -0.64 -24.11
CA ASP A 827 -23.31 -1.22 -25.44
C ASP A 827 -22.96 -2.71 -25.46
N LEU A 828 -21.95 -3.12 -24.69
CA LEU A 828 -21.58 -4.54 -24.53
C LEU A 828 -22.68 -5.32 -23.80
N SER A 829 -23.28 -4.71 -22.76
CA SER A 829 -24.41 -5.31 -22.03
C SER A 829 -25.63 -5.47 -22.95
N LYS A 830 -25.96 -4.46 -23.74
CA LYS A 830 -27.06 -4.53 -24.74
C LYS A 830 -26.79 -5.58 -25.83
N LYS A 831 -25.53 -5.79 -26.22
CA LYS A 831 -25.18 -6.86 -27.17
C LYS A 831 -25.36 -8.24 -26.56
N HIS A 832 -24.86 -8.44 -25.34
CA HIS A 832 -25.06 -9.71 -24.61
C HIS A 832 -26.54 -10.00 -24.37
N GLU A 833 -27.33 -9.00 -23.99
CA GLU A 833 -28.78 -9.15 -23.82
C GLU A 833 -29.45 -9.61 -25.13
N LYS A 834 -29.11 -8.97 -26.26
CA LYS A 834 -29.61 -9.38 -27.57
C LYS A 834 -29.16 -10.79 -27.97
N GLU A 835 -27.92 -11.18 -27.69
CA GLU A 835 -27.42 -12.51 -27.99
C GLU A 835 -28.13 -13.58 -27.16
N LEU A 836 -28.40 -13.29 -25.88
CA LEU A 836 -29.20 -14.15 -25.01
C LEU A 836 -30.65 -14.26 -25.48
N ASP A 837 -31.26 -13.16 -25.92
CA ASP A 837 -32.62 -13.16 -26.48
C ASP A 837 -32.69 -14.00 -27.76
N VAL A 838 -31.71 -13.86 -28.66
CA VAL A 838 -31.61 -14.66 -29.89
C VAL A 838 -31.43 -16.14 -29.55
N LEU A 839 -30.51 -16.47 -28.65
CA LEU A 839 -30.27 -17.86 -28.24
C LEU A 839 -31.51 -18.47 -27.58
N THR A 840 -32.21 -17.69 -26.77
CA THR A 840 -33.47 -18.11 -26.14
C THR A 840 -34.56 -18.33 -27.19
N ALA A 841 -34.68 -17.44 -28.18
CA ALA A 841 -35.62 -17.57 -29.28
C ALA A 841 -35.31 -18.79 -30.16
N ASP A 842 -34.03 -19.07 -30.41
CA ASP A 842 -33.60 -20.23 -31.19
C ASP A 842 -33.83 -21.54 -30.44
N HIS A 843 -33.51 -21.61 -29.14
CA HIS A 843 -33.87 -22.75 -28.31
C HIS A 843 -35.39 -23.00 -28.27
N ILE A 844 -36.21 -21.94 -28.18
CA ILE A 844 -37.67 -22.07 -28.24
C ILE A 844 -38.09 -22.63 -29.60
N ARG A 845 -37.50 -22.15 -30.69
CA ARG A 845 -37.80 -22.60 -32.05
C ARG A 845 -37.39 -24.04 -32.28
N GLU A 846 -36.21 -24.45 -31.84
CA GLU A 846 -35.74 -25.84 -31.90
C GLU A 846 -36.65 -26.75 -31.07
N LYS A 847 -37.03 -26.34 -29.86
CA LYS A 847 -38.00 -27.08 -29.04
C LYS A 847 -39.35 -27.22 -29.75
N GLN A 848 -39.83 -26.17 -30.41
CA GLN A 848 -41.08 -26.21 -31.17
C GLN A 848 -40.96 -27.10 -32.42
N SER A 849 -39.83 -27.09 -33.11
CA SER A 849 -39.55 -27.99 -34.23
C SER A 849 -39.55 -29.44 -33.74
N MET A 850 -38.82 -29.73 -32.66
CA MET A 850 -38.80 -31.06 -32.04
C MET A 850 -40.18 -31.53 -31.66
N LEU A 851 -40.99 -30.66 -31.04
CA LEU A 851 -42.39 -30.99 -30.71
C LEU A 851 -43.28 -31.16 -31.94
N ALA A 852 -42.99 -30.53 -33.07
CA ALA A 852 -43.78 -30.70 -34.29
C ALA A 852 -43.49 -32.07 -34.93
N ASP A 853 -42.23 -32.43 -35.03
CA ASP A 853 -41.79 -33.67 -35.64
C ASP A 853 -42.12 -34.88 -34.72
N PHE A 854 -41.96 -34.81 -33.38
CA PHE A 854 -43.08 -34.87 -32.42
C PHE A 854 -44.30 -35.67 -32.82
N ASN A 855 -45.34 -34.87 -32.80
CA ASN A 855 -46.68 -35.18 -33.19
C ASN A 855 -46.75 -35.80 -34.58
N LYS A 856 -45.93 -35.36 -35.55
CA LYS A 856 -45.97 -35.89 -36.92
C LYS A 856 -45.66 -37.38 -36.97
N THR A 857 -44.70 -37.82 -36.19
CA THR A 857 -44.31 -39.23 -36.20
C THR A 857 -45.12 -40.06 -35.18
N GLN A 858 -45.71 -39.41 -34.16
CA GLN A 858 -46.82 -40.00 -33.38
C GLN A 858 -48.04 -40.27 -34.26
N GLU A 859 -48.38 -39.35 -35.16
CA GLU A 859 -49.45 -39.50 -36.15
C GLU A 859 -49.14 -40.65 -37.11
N LEU A 860 -47.92 -40.73 -37.64
CA LEU A 860 -47.49 -41.86 -38.46
C LEU A 860 -47.63 -43.20 -37.73
N LEU A 861 -47.27 -43.26 -36.45
CA LEU A 861 -47.47 -44.46 -35.63
C LEU A 861 -48.93 -44.80 -35.39
N LYS A 862 -49.81 -43.80 -35.24
CA LYS A 862 -51.26 -44.02 -35.17
C LYS A 862 -51.80 -44.55 -36.50
N GLU A 863 -51.32 -44.05 -37.63
CA GLU A 863 -51.67 -44.54 -38.97
C GLU A 863 -51.18 -45.98 -39.20
N ILE A 864 -49.96 -46.32 -38.78
CA ILE A 864 -49.46 -47.70 -38.87
C ILE A 864 -50.28 -48.63 -37.98
N ASN A 865 -50.58 -48.24 -36.74
CA ASN A 865 -51.41 -49.03 -35.85
C ASN A 865 -52.82 -49.21 -36.40
N SER A 866 -53.43 -48.17 -36.99
CA SER A 866 -54.76 -48.30 -37.61
C SER A 866 -54.72 -49.20 -38.85
N ALA A 867 -53.69 -49.11 -39.69
CA ALA A 867 -53.49 -50.00 -40.83
C ALA A 867 -53.28 -51.46 -40.39
N LEU A 868 -52.50 -51.70 -39.34
CA LEU A 868 -52.31 -53.03 -38.74
C LEU A 868 -53.62 -53.55 -38.14
N GLN A 869 -54.39 -52.71 -37.47
CA GLN A 869 -55.71 -53.05 -36.92
C GLN A 869 -56.67 -53.46 -38.04
N ILE A 870 -56.74 -52.68 -39.12
CA ILE A 870 -57.56 -53.00 -40.31
C ILE A 870 -57.10 -54.31 -40.94
N SER A 871 -55.79 -54.51 -41.14
CA SER A 871 -55.27 -55.76 -41.69
C SER A 871 -55.56 -56.96 -40.78
N LEU A 872 -55.52 -56.77 -39.46
CA LEU A 872 -55.87 -57.80 -38.49
C LEU A 872 -57.37 -58.15 -38.59
N GLU A 873 -58.23 -57.14 -38.63
CA GLU A 873 -59.68 -57.30 -38.81
C GLU A 873 -60.02 -57.99 -40.13
N GLU A 874 -59.35 -57.63 -41.23
CA GLU A 874 -59.50 -58.30 -42.53
C GLU A 874 -59.06 -59.77 -42.49
N MET A 875 -57.97 -60.08 -41.79
CA MET A 875 -57.50 -61.46 -41.64
C MET A 875 -58.41 -62.27 -40.72
N GLU A 876 -58.94 -61.67 -39.66
CA GLU A 876 -59.98 -62.27 -38.83
C GLU A 876 -61.27 -62.51 -39.61
N GLU A 877 -61.68 -61.57 -40.46
CA GLU A 877 -62.86 -61.71 -41.31
C GLU A 877 -62.66 -62.82 -42.34
N LYS A 878 -61.50 -62.91 -42.99
CA LYS A 878 -61.14 -64.04 -43.86
C LYS A 878 -61.13 -65.37 -43.10
N TYR A 879 -60.69 -65.38 -41.85
CA TYR A 879 -60.73 -66.58 -41.02
C TYR A 879 -62.17 -66.96 -40.63
N LYS A 880 -63.01 -65.99 -40.26
CA LYS A 880 -64.43 -66.18 -39.91
C LYS A 880 -65.27 -66.59 -41.13
N ASN A 881 -64.96 -66.08 -42.31
CA ASN A 881 -65.66 -66.35 -43.58
C ASN A 881 -64.97 -67.44 -44.43
N ARG A 882 -64.08 -68.24 -43.83
CA ARG A 882 -63.41 -69.32 -44.55
C ARG A 882 -64.42 -70.35 -45.05
N GLU A 883 -64.34 -70.69 -46.33
CA GLU A 883 -65.16 -71.76 -46.91
C GLU A 883 -64.92 -73.08 -46.18
N SER A 884 -66.00 -73.80 -45.89
CA SER A 884 -65.94 -75.17 -45.35
C SER A 884 -65.14 -76.07 -46.30
N ARG A 885 -64.41 -77.04 -45.76
CA ARG A 885 -63.55 -77.89 -46.59
C ARG A 885 -64.40 -78.70 -47.58
N PRO A 886 -63.87 -79.02 -48.78
CA PRO A 886 -64.60 -79.82 -49.76
C PRO A 886 -64.99 -81.21 -49.21
N GLU A 887 -64.19 -81.77 -48.29
CA GLU A 887 -64.53 -83.02 -47.61
C GLU A 887 -65.79 -82.88 -46.73
N ASP A 888 -65.90 -81.76 -46.00
CA ASP A 888 -67.05 -81.46 -45.15
C ASP A 888 -68.31 -81.23 -45.98
N LEU A 889 -68.20 -80.54 -47.14
CA LEU A 889 -69.30 -80.32 -48.06
C LEU A 889 -69.77 -81.62 -48.72
N GLN A 890 -68.85 -82.52 -49.10
CA GLN A 890 -69.17 -83.86 -49.61
C GLN A 890 -69.91 -84.68 -48.56
N LEU A 891 -69.41 -84.73 -47.32
CA LEU A 891 -70.06 -85.45 -46.23
C LEU A 891 -71.47 -84.90 -45.93
N ILE A 892 -71.64 -83.57 -45.94
CA ILE A 892 -72.95 -82.95 -45.77
C ILE A 892 -73.90 -83.30 -46.92
N SER A 893 -73.40 -83.39 -48.16
CA SER A 893 -74.20 -83.83 -49.32
C SER A 893 -74.64 -85.28 -49.16
N GLU A 894 -73.70 -86.18 -48.86
CA GLU A 894 -73.98 -87.60 -48.63
C GLU A 894 -75.00 -87.81 -47.50
N LEU A 895 -74.89 -87.05 -46.41
CA LEU A 895 -75.84 -87.08 -45.30
C LEU A 895 -77.22 -86.54 -45.71
N LYS A 896 -77.28 -85.48 -46.54
CA LYS A 896 -78.55 -84.95 -47.06
C LYS A 896 -79.22 -85.96 -47.99
N ASP A 897 -78.46 -86.65 -48.83
CA ASP A 897 -78.98 -87.68 -49.72
C ASP A 897 -79.52 -88.88 -48.93
N LEU A 898 -78.77 -89.34 -47.90
CA LEU A 898 -79.24 -90.38 -46.98
C LEU A 898 -80.52 -89.99 -46.22
N ILE A 899 -80.64 -88.72 -45.82
CA ILE A 899 -81.86 -88.20 -45.18
C ILE A 899 -83.02 -88.20 -46.19
N ALA A 900 -82.79 -87.75 -47.42
CA ALA A 900 -83.81 -87.74 -48.46
C ALA A 900 -84.29 -89.16 -48.82
N GLU A 901 -83.38 -90.14 -48.89
CA GLU A 901 -83.70 -91.56 -49.08
C GLU A 901 -84.53 -92.11 -47.90
N ARG A 902 -84.16 -91.77 -46.66
CA ARG A 902 -84.93 -92.13 -45.45
C ARG A 902 -86.32 -91.51 -45.48
N ASP A 903 -86.46 -90.25 -45.87
CA ASP A 903 -87.74 -89.56 -45.98
C ASP A 903 -88.64 -90.16 -47.09
N GLN A 904 -88.07 -90.57 -48.22
CA GLN A 904 -88.80 -91.29 -49.27
C GLN A 904 -89.26 -92.67 -48.78
N LEU A 905 -88.42 -93.39 -48.04
CA LEU A 905 -88.80 -94.67 -47.44
C LEU A 905 -89.93 -94.49 -46.42
N ILE A 906 -89.87 -93.44 -45.59
CA ILE A 906 -90.94 -93.10 -44.65
C ILE A 906 -92.23 -92.77 -45.40
N LYS A 907 -92.19 -91.98 -46.47
CA LYS A 907 -93.37 -91.71 -47.31
C LYS A 907 -93.97 -92.98 -47.87
N LYS A 908 -93.16 -93.88 -48.41
CA LYS A 908 -93.61 -95.18 -48.92
C LYS A 908 -94.26 -96.02 -47.83
N LEU A 909 -93.65 -96.10 -46.64
CA LEU A 909 -94.22 -96.80 -45.49
C LEU A 909 -95.53 -96.17 -45.00
N ILE A 910 -95.68 -94.84 -45.10
CA ILE A 910 -96.94 -94.15 -44.80
C ILE A 910 -98.02 -94.46 -45.84
N GLU A 911 -97.66 -94.53 -47.12
CA GLU A 911 -98.57 -94.92 -48.20
C GLU A 911 -99.00 -96.40 -48.08
N ASP A 912 -98.06 -97.30 -47.80
CA ASP A 912 -98.33 -98.71 -47.52
C ASP A 912 -99.22 -98.85 -46.27
N LYS A 913 -98.95 -98.10 -45.20
CA LYS A 913 -99.81 -98.05 -44.01
C LYS A 913 -101.22 -97.55 -44.37
N LYS A 914 -101.36 -96.52 -45.19
CA LYS A 914 -102.67 -96.03 -45.65
C LYS A 914 -103.39 -97.07 -46.49
N PHE A 915 -102.68 -97.77 -47.38
CA PHE A 915 -103.21 -98.85 -48.19
C PHE A 915 -103.73 -99.99 -47.30
N TYR A 916 -102.91 -100.49 -46.37
CA TYR A 916 -103.34 -101.53 -45.42
C TYR A 916 -104.46 -101.07 -44.50
N GLN A 917 -104.47 -99.80 -44.06
CA GLN A 917 -105.58 -99.24 -43.29
C GLN A 917 -106.87 -99.17 -44.09
N LEU A 918 -106.84 -98.75 -45.36
CA LEU A 918 -108.03 -98.77 -46.22
C LEU A 918 -108.49 -100.20 -46.52
N GLU A 919 -107.56 -101.15 -46.68
CA GLU A 919 -107.89 -102.55 -46.93
C GLU A 919 -108.44 -103.26 -45.68
N LEU A 920 -107.93 -102.91 -44.50
CA LEU A 920 -108.49 -103.31 -43.20
C LEU A 920 -109.88 -102.69 -43.02
N VAL A 921 -110.06 -101.38 -43.24
CA VAL A 921 -111.37 -100.72 -43.11
C VAL A 921 -112.37 -101.27 -44.12
N ASN A 922 -111.97 -101.61 -45.35
CA ASN A 922 -112.85 -102.25 -46.35
C ASN A 922 -113.20 -103.70 -46.00
N ARG A 923 -112.27 -104.48 -45.42
CA ARG A 923 -112.57 -105.82 -44.88
C ARG A 923 -113.44 -105.74 -43.62
N GLU A 924 -113.20 -104.77 -42.75
CA GLU A 924 -113.89 -104.52 -41.48
C GLU A 924 -115.31 -103.97 -41.70
N THR A 925 -115.54 -103.10 -42.69
CA THR A 925 -116.91 -102.67 -43.07
C THR A 925 -117.73 -103.78 -43.73
N ASN A 926 -117.11 -104.75 -44.41
CA ASN A 926 -117.81 -105.92 -44.95
C ASN A 926 -118.07 -107.01 -43.89
N TYR A 927 -117.16 -107.16 -42.92
CA TYR A 927 -117.30 -108.09 -41.79
C TYR A 927 -118.29 -107.59 -40.72
N ASN A 928 -118.35 -106.28 -40.46
CA ASN A 928 -119.28 -105.65 -39.49
C ASN A 928 -120.74 -105.58 -39.96
N LYS A 929 -121.07 -106.00 -41.21
CA LYS A 929 -122.46 -106.20 -41.66
C LYS A 929 -123.03 -107.57 -41.29
N MET A 930 -122.22 -108.54 -40.85
CA MET A 930 -122.71 -109.89 -40.50
C MET A 930 -122.56 -110.28 -39.02
N PHE A 931 -121.76 -109.59 -38.20
CA PHE A 931 -121.68 -109.86 -36.75
C PHE A 931 -121.38 -108.60 -35.93
N ASN A 932 -122.24 -108.31 -34.94
CA ASN A 932 -122.05 -107.27 -33.93
C ASN A 932 -121.10 -107.73 -32.81
N ALA A 933 -120.08 -106.92 -32.48
CA ALA A 933 -119.52 -106.82 -31.13
C ALA A 933 -118.62 -105.57 -31.01
N SER A 934 -118.98 -104.66 -30.10
CA SER A 934 -118.08 -103.70 -29.47
C SER A 934 -117.09 -104.44 -28.54
N PRO A 935 -115.86 -103.92 -28.34
CA PRO A 935 -115.60 -103.26 -27.07
C PRO A 935 -114.59 -102.08 -27.07
N ASN A 936 -114.85 -101.22 -26.08
CA ASN A 936 -114.00 -100.26 -25.36
C ASN A 936 -112.77 -100.98 -24.74
N VAL A 937 -111.63 -100.34 -24.43
CA VAL A 937 -111.13 -99.88 -23.10
C VAL A 937 -109.65 -99.49 -23.36
N GLY A 938 -109.16 -98.27 -23.09
CA GLY A 938 -108.70 -97.81 -21.77
C GLY A 938 -107.33 -98.44 -21.40
N VAL A 939 -106.39 -97.84 -20.67
CA VAL A 939 -106.46 -96.77 -19.68
C VAL A 939 -104.99 -96.43 -19.27
N ILE A 940 -104.84 -95.38 -18.45
CA ILE A 940 -103.87 -95.25 -17.33
C ILE A 940 -102.54 -94.53 -17.60
N ASN A 941 -102.62 -93.22 -17.32
CA ASN A 941 -101.64 -92.41 -16.59
C ASN A 941 -101.67 -92.81 -15.09
N PRO A 942 -100.54 -92.92 -14.36
CA PRO A 942 -100.30 -91.94 -13.28
C PRO A 942 -98.81 -91.71 -12.87
N LEU A 943 -98.42 -90.43 -12.89
CA LEU A 943 -97.88 -89.65 -11.74
C LEU A 943 -96.36 -89.57 -11.39
N VAL A 944 -95.78 -88.40 -11.76
CA VAL A 944 -95.01 -87.39 -10.95
C VAL A 944 -93.61 -87.74 -10.38
N LYS A 945 -92.56 -86.99 -10.76
CA LYS A 945 -91.95 -85.88 -9.94
C LYS A 945 -90.65 -85.27 -10.51
N GLN A 946 -90.72 -83.94 -10.63
CA GLN A 946 -89.73 -82.89 -10.36
C GLN A 946 -88.45 -82.70 -11.21
N LYS A 947 -88.49 -81.55 -11.92
CA LYS A 947 -87.51 -80.44 -12.00
C LYS A 947 -86.02 -80.74 -12.19
N LYS A 948 -85.58 -80.47 -13.43
CA LYS A 948 -84.36 -79.75 -13.91
C LYS A 948 -84.31 -80.02 -15.43
N LYS A 949 -83.74 -79.25 -16.35
CA LYS A 949 -83.19 -77.89 -16.50
C LYS A 949 -82.93 -77.77 -18.02
N ASN A 950 -82.87 -76.55 -18.57
CA ASN A 950 -82.34 -76.22 -19.91
C ASN A 950 -83.18 -76.69 -21.12
N ASP A 951 -83.19 -76.04 -22.30
CA ASP A 951 -82.17 -75.18 -22.91
C ASP A 951 -82.78 -74.31 -24.04
N LYS A 952 -82.17 -73.14 -24.23
CA LYS A 952 -81.89 -72.43 -25.51
C LYS A 952 -82.97 -71.74 -26.38
N SER A 953 -82.48 -70.60 -26.90
CA SER A 953 -82.88 -69.84 -28.10
C SER A 953 -84.13 -68.95 -27.93
N THR A 954 -84.19 -67.69 -28.38
CA THR A 954 -83.52 -67.03 -29.51
C THR A 954 -83.75 -65.50 -29.41
N ASN A 955 -82.74 -64.72 -29.82
CA ASN A 955 -82.83 -63.51 -30.65
C ASN A 955 -83.70 -62.27 -30.29
N ARG A 956 -83.01 -61.12 -30.39
CA ARG A 956 -83.40 -59.82 -30.98
C ARG A 956 -83.80 -58.64 -30.09
N PHE A 957 -83.01 -57.60 -30.30
CA PHE A 957 -83.29 -56.16 -30.43
C PHE A 957 -83.44 -55.26 -29.20
N VAL A 958 -82.40 -54.42 -29.05
CA VAL A 958 -82.37 -52.94 -29.00
C VAL A 958 -83.41 -52.18 -28.17
N SER A 959 -82.87 -51.12 -27.56
CA SER A 959 -83.42 -49.80 -27.26
C SER A 959 -84.01 -49.52 -25.87
N VAL A 960 -83.11 -48.97 -25.03
CA VAL A 960 -83.19 -47.77 -24.17
C VAL A 960 -84.46 -47.44 -23.33
N PRO A 961 -84.24 -46.82 -22.15
CA PRO A 961 -85.19 -46.58 -21.08
C PRO A 961 -85.93 -45.25 -21.26
N ASN A 962 -86.94 -44.99 -20.43
CA ASN A 962 -87.45 -43.64 -20.33
C ASN A 962 -88.06 -43.35 -18.95
N LEU A 963 -88.12 -42.04 -18.71
CA LEU A 963 -88.97 -41.29 -17.81
C LEU A 963 -88.28 -40.77 -16.54
N SER A 964 -88.26 -39.47 -16.27
CA SER A 964 -88.78 -38.29 -17.00
C SER A 964 -88.58 -37.06 -16.13
N ALA A 965 -88.62 -35.90 -16.79
CA ALA A 965 -89.17 -34.61 -16.34
C ALA A 965 -88.24 -33.68 -15.54
N LEU A 966 -88.09 -32.38 -15.84
CA LEU A 966 -88.67 -31.51 -16.89
C LEU A 966 -88.01 -30.10 -16.77
N GLU A 967 -87.64 -29.51 -17.92
CA GLU A 967 -87.55 -28.07 -18.31
C GLU A 967 -86.78 -27.02 -17.46
N SER A 968 -86.14 -25.97 -18.01
CA SER A 968 -85.84 -25.50 -19.37
C SER A 968 -84.84 -24.32 -19.31
N SER A 969 -84.05 -24.18 -20.39
CA SER A 969 -83.38 -22.98 -20.92
C SER A 969 -82.10 -22.41 -20.28
N GLY A 970 -80.97 -22.52 -21.02
CA GLY A 970 -79.98 -21.44 -21.10
C GLY A 970 -78.47 -21.78 -21.04
N VAL A 971 -77.92 -22.34 -22.11
CA VAL A 971 -76.54 -22.10 -22.62
C VAL A 971 -75.33 -22.60 -21.78
N VAL A 972 -74.88 -23.82 -22.15
CA VAL A 972 -73.47 -24.34 -22.20
C VAL A 972 -72.73 -24.62 -20.87
N GLY A 973 -73.26 -25.57 -20.09
CA GLY A 973 -72.61 -26.83 -19.67
C GLY A 973 -71.35 -26.86 -18.78
N ASN A 974 -71.54 -26.75 -17.45
CA ASN A 974 -70.77 -27.44 -16.38
C ASN A 974 -71.66 -28.59 -15.80
N GLY A 975 -71.22 -29.66 -15.13
CA GLY A 975 -69.94 -29.99 -14.49
C GLY A 975 -69.88 -31.44 -13.92
N HIS A 976 -68.88 -31.64 -13.03
CA HIS A 976 -68.48 -32.79 -12.16
C HIS A 976 -69.59 -33.66 -11.48
N PRO A 977 -69.34 -34.82 -10.78
CA PRO A 977 -68.08 -35.28 -10.12
C PRO A 977 -67.71 -36.80 -10.07
N ASN A 978 -66.51 -37.04 -9.51
CA ASN A 978 -65.93 -38.23 -8.84
C ASN A 978 -65.17 -39.34 -9.60
N ARG A 979 -63.83 -39.21 -9.50
CA ARG A 979 -62.83 -40.17 -8.97
C ARG A 979 -62.06 -41.09 -9.95
N LEU A 980 -60.74 -40.92 -9.84
CA LEU A 980 -59.58 -41.78 -10.13
C LEU A 980 -58.94 -41.65 -11.52
N ASP A 981 -57.81 -40.93 -11.51
CA ASP A 981 -56.87 -40.66 -12.60
C ASP A 981 -56.10 -41.89 -13.06
N PRO A 982 -55.85 -42.01 -14.38
CA PRO A 982 -54.70 -42.75 -14.89
C PRO A 982 -53.77 -41.86 -15.74
N ILE A 983 -52.48 -41.98 -15.42
CA ILE A 983 -51.32 -41.30 -16.00
C ILE A 983 -51.08 -41.75 -17.46
N PRO A 984 -50.90 -40.82 -18.42
CA PRO A 984 -50.51 -41.15 -19.78
C PRO A 984 -48.98 -41.18 -19.91
N ASN A 985 -48.44 -42.36 -20.20
CA ASN A 985 -47.17 -42.51 -20.88
C ASN A 985 -47.42 -42.87 -22.35
N SER A 986 -46.52 -42.37 -23.21
CA SER A 986 -46.37 -42.59 -24.66
C SER A 986 -47.14 -41.61 -25.59
N PRO A 987 -46.69 -41.35 -26.83
CA PRO A 987 -45.31 -41.42 -27.34
C PRO A 987 -44.93 -40.48 -28.54
N ILE A 988 -43.64 -40.09 -28.56
CA ILE A 988 -42.71 -39.78 -29.70
C ILE A 988 -43.08 -38.60 -30.64
N HIS A 989 -42.23 -37.75 -31.25
CA HIS A 989 -40.82 -37.72 -31.66
C HIS A 989 -40.00 -36.41 -31.47
N ASP A 990 -38.71 -36.48 -31.26
CA ASP A 990 -37.71 -36.29 -32.31
C ASP A 990 -36.45 -36.89 -31.74
N ILE A 991 -35.96 -38.05 -32.21
CA ILE A 991 -35.41 -38.32 -33.55
C ILE A 991 -34.51 -37.16 -34.00
N GLU A 992 -33.19 -37.27 -34.05
CA GLU A 992 -32.32 -38.41 -33.85
C GLU A 992 -30.89 -37.93 -33.54
N PHE A 993 -30.31 -38.51 -32.50
CA PHE A 993 -28.95 -39.03 -32.41
C PHE A 993 -27.78 -38.29 -33.10
N SER A 994 -26.87 -37.84 -32.23
CA SER A 994 -25.42 -38.12 -32.29
C SER A 994 -24.77 -38.37 -33.65
N SER A 995 -23.72 -37.58 -33.96
CA SER A 995 -22.36 -38.12 -33.94
C SER A 995 -21.28 -37.04 -34.16
N SER A 996 -20.42 -36.90 -33.14
CA SER A 996 -18.94 -36.78 -33.19
C SER A 996 -18.23 -35.87 -34.21
N LYS A 997 -17.23 -35.12 -33.71
CA LYS A 997 -16.02 -34.70 -34.46
C LYS A 997 -15.49 -35.81 -35.38
N PRO A 998 -14.91 -35.44 -36.54
CA PRO A 998 -13.65 -36.04 -37.00
C PRO A 998 -12.57 -35.01 -37.41
N LEU A 999 -11.35 -35.53 -37.54
CA LEU A 999 -10.07 -34.90 -37.97
C LEU A 999 -10.09 -34.12 -39.32
N PRO A 1000 -9.00 -33.38 -39.67
CA PRO A 1000 -8.92 -32.51 -40.86
C PRO A 1000 -8.33 -33.15 -42.15
N GLN A 1001 -8.68 -32.55 -43.32
CA GLN A 1001 -8.07 -32.55 -44.70
C GLN A 1001 -8.30 -33.75 -45.66
N PRO A 1002 -8.34 -33.62 -47.04
CA PRO A 1002 -7.55 -32.76 -47.97
C PRO A 1002 -8.24 -32.10 -49.23
N MET A 1003 -7.47 -31.27 -49.99
CA MET A 1003 -7.70 -30.39 -51.20
C MET A 1003 -8.20 -31.08 -52.52
N PRO A 1004 -8.31 -30.48 -53.77
CA PRO A 1004 -7.97 -29.16 -54.42
C PRO A 1004 -9.03 -28.70 -55.52
N PRO A 1005 -8.79 -28.02 -56.69
CA PRO A 1005 -7.86 -26.96 -57.19
C PRO A 1005 -8.55 -25.73 -57.89
N LYS A 1006 -7.73 -24.74 -58.35
CA LYS A 1006 -7.91 -23.70 -59.43
C LYS A 1006 -8.51 -22.31 -59.10
N GLU A 1007 -7.60 -21.31 -59.04
CA GLU A 1007 -7.45 -20.05 -59.85
C GLU A 1007 -8.63 -19.52 -60.73
N PRO A 1008 -8.61 -18.26 -61.28
CA PRO A 1008 -7.72 -17.08 -61.11
C PRO A 1008 -8.48 -15.71 -61.03
N LYS A 1009 -7.69 -14.60 -60.99
CA LYS A 1009 -7.88 -13.24 -61.59
C LYS A 1009 -7.89 -12.08 -60.57
N THR A 1010 -6.75 -11.40 -60.38
CA THR A 1010 -6.26 -10.19 -61.12
C THR A 1010 -7.25 -9.03 -61.08
N PHE A 1011 -6.93 -7.88 -60.49
CA PHE A 1011 -6.25 -6.71 -61.09
C PHE A 1011 -6.29 -5.59 -60.00
N LEU A 1012 -5.33 -4.70 -59.73
CA LEU A 1012 -4.23 -4.07 -60.47
C LEU A 1012 -3.10 -3.68 -59.49
N SER A 1013 -1.85 -3.78 -59.96
CA SER A 1013 -0.71 -2.95 -59.52
C SER A 1013 -0.29 -2.04 -60.69
N PRO A 1014 0.84 -1.31 -60.58
CA PRO A 1014 1.01 0.14 -60.38
C PRO A 1014 1.29 0.88 -61.72
N PRO A 1015 1.85 2.12 -61.74
CA PRO A 1015 3.30 2.19 -61.91
C PRO A 1015 4.02 3.43 -61.32
N GLN A 1016 5.34 3.37 -61.46
CA GLN A 1016 6.39 4.30 -61.08
C GLN A 1016 6.41 5.65 -61.84
N THR A 1017 7.24 6.53 -61.27
CA THR A 1017 8.16 7.53 -61.88
C THR A 1017 7.72 8.98 -62.14
N ASP A 1018 8.60 9.85 -61.64
CA ASP A 1018 8.97 11.22 -62.04
C ASP A 1018 7.97 12.38 -61.89
N ALA A 1019 8.19 13.18 -60.83
CA ALA A 1019 8.49 14.63 -60.94
C ALA A 1019 8.57 15.29 -59.55
N SER A 1020 9.74 15.83 -59.19
CA SER A 1020 9.84 17.08 -58.42
C SER A 1020 9.47 18.27 -59.35
N PRO A 1021 9.27 19.53 -58.92
CA PRO A 1021 9.58 20.17 -57.62
C PRO A 1021 8.43 21.06 -57.06
N VAL A 1022 8.49 21.53 -55.82
CA VAL A 1022 8.69 22.94 -55.35
C VAL A 1022 7.87 22.98 -54.03
N ALA A 1023 8.36 23.31 -52.83
CA ALA A 1023 9.01 24.55 -52.44
C ALA A 1023 9.80 24.43 -51.12
N SER A 1024 10.90 25.19 -51.08
CA SER A 1024 11.47 25.95 -49.95
C SER A 1024 11.95 25.23 -48.67
N PRO A 1025 13.27 25.25 -48.41
CA PRO A 1025 13.90 24.94 -47.13
C PRO A 1025 14.35 26.22 -46.39
N ASP A 1026 14.33 26.22 -45.06
CA ASP A 1026 15.40 26.78 -44.21
C ASP A 1026 15.21 26.36 -42.73
N PRO A 1027 16.26 26.36 -41.88
CA PRO A 1027 16.60 25.26 -40.99
C PRO A 1027 16.68 25.77 -39.52
N GLN A 1028 17.25 24.95 -38.63
CA GLN A 1028 17.63 25.22 -37.22
C GLN A 1028 16.73 24.56 -36.18
N ARG A 1029 17.19 23.41 -35.66
CA ARG A 1029 17.48 23.21 -34.23
C ARG A 1029 18.00 21.80 -33.97
N GLN A 1030 19.33 21.69 -33.98
CA GLN A 1030 20.09 20.84 -33.07
C GLN A 1030 21.16 21.73 -32.45
N GLU A 1031 21.70 21.29 -31.30
CA GLU A 1031 22.70 21.94 -30.44
C GLU A 1031 22.17 22.85 -29.34
N TRP A 1032 21.91 22.30 -28.15
CA TRP A 1032 22.21 22.99 -26.87
C TRP A 1032 22.74 21.95 -25.87
N PHE A 1033 24.02 21.59 -26.03
CA PHE A 1033 24.87 21.07 -24.95
C PHE A 1033 26.20 21.84 -25.01
N ALA A 1034 26.69 22.23 -23.84
CA ALA A 1034 27.94 22.94 -23.56
C ALA A 1034 27.92 24.48 -23.72
N ARG A 1035 27.90 25.18 -22.57
CA ARG A 1035 28.80 26.30 -22.25
C ARG A 1035 28.65 26.72 -20.78
N TYR A 1036 29.52 26.19 -19.93
CA TYR A 1036 29.97 26.85 -18.71
C TYR A 1036 31.50 26.72 -18.65
N PHE A 1037 32.15 27.77 -18.15
CA PHE A 1037 33.60 28.09 -18.10
C PHE A 1037 34.18 28.78 -19.35
N THR A 1038 34.63 30.03 -19.21
CA THR A 1038 35.93 30.42 -18.62
C THR A 1038 36.08 31.94 -18.41
N PHE A 1039 36.83 32.28 -17.35
CA PHE A 1039 37.40 33.55 -16.85
C PHE A 1039 36.47 34.67 -16.37
#